data_AF-A0A5C7P7F6-F1
#
_entry.id   AF-A0A5C7P7F6-F1
#
_cell.length_a   1.000
_cell.length_b   1.000
_cell.length_c   1.000
_cell.angle_alpha   90.00
_cell.angle_beta   90.00
_cell.angle_gamma   90.00
#
_symmetry.space_group_name_H-M   'P 1'
#
loop_
_entity.id
_entity.type
_entity.pdbx_description
1 polymer ?
#
loop_
_entity_poly.entity_id
_entity_poly.type
_entity_poly.pdbx_seq_one_letter_code
_entity_poly.pdbx_strand_id
1 'polypeptide(L)'
;MPRRYSSEYKNLQPYVVEDARSVARAVLAGGAGGGSTSLPSHNILPDLTTGDAHPQYLTPARGDARYLVTAGNMITVTGTTVALANGTGAYQFIGTGAGTTAGWHNVSELAGNGLTHGTALDVGVSGLGLSVGADAVTLTSSSNPGAAASILASSAAGLLTLQNGAFLQAAQSNATFASGFAGSGWRVDYGITTAGKASAEFDDLTVRGRMRIYELLIQQIRATNGSVFVSSASKVVTTTAGPNPAWTVNGSQLTFNGSNATFATWIYTITTAKTDGATDTDGGSNDRRTYHGFLVGDIIRAQQVRWNGSAFAGVIQSDLEVTSVTNLYTYNGTFVSGDAPEVGYDYVRLGNAADTTRQGSVYITSDDSAAPFIDIVDGVYSHAVWNSADVKRVRVGKLTGITDWDFGGPLSGYGLYGNNVYLKGNIYATSGYFSGTLASSNGMIGGWALDVNLLHSGTDTNTVALDSGGINPAIYAGHATPTSAPFQVSRTGALTATNATIAGDFSVASSTFGTSGVQMQYNSNSPRFYVGDGSSAFLKYETATGYPIASGIYIQGASYVTGSVYAGGGAIRLSTNGQSLTLPTDTSPNIPTSTSGIRWRADVTANSWSNTTSYAGVIAYKNTSVNPDVMDLTLTSVVGDDDDATFDARVVLQAGHYASGVYTDANLIITRERGTGARTVNANCDTFSAEADIYAGDNISGASITDRTPHYDGDAIAELRGVRGNGRGGIDHSSLPAFARKTVKRRGNQEEEGRDLGAMISILTVAVQQLDARLDTLERRRNGN
;
A
#
# COMPACT_ATOMS: atom_id res chain seq x y z
N MET A 1 109.40 56.75 -39.84
CA MET A 1 109.53 56.84 -38.37
C MET A 1 109.05 55.53 -37.73
N PRO A 2 109.35 55.23 -36.45
CA PRO A 2 109.45 53.85 -35.92
C PRO A 2 108.12 53.36 -35.27
N ARG A 3 107.97 52.16 -34.68
CA ARG A 3 108.88 51.13 -34.11
C ARG A 3 108.40 49.71 -34.52
N ARG A 4 109.30 48.79 -34.91
CA ARG A 4 109.87 47.64 -34.14
C ARG A 4 108.83 46.57 -33.71
N TYR A 5 109.06 45.26 -33.90
CA TYR A 5 110.22 44.57 -34.49
C TYR A 5 109.88 43.15 -34.98
N SER A 6 110.89 42.44 -35.53
CA SER A 6 110.91 40.98 -35.75
C SER A 6 109.62 40.45 -36.40
N SER A 7 109.32 40.73 -37.67
CA SER A 7 110.22 40.99 -38.83
C SER A 7 111.17 39.84 -39.19
N GLU A 8 111.11 38.73 -38.45
CA GLU A 8 111.43 37.42 -38.98
C GLU A 8 110.10 36.66 -39.07
N TYR A 9 109.62 36.45 -40.29
CA TYR A 9 109.07 35.18 -40.79
C TYR A 9 108.83 35.42 -42.29
N LYS A 10 109.74 34.94 -43.14
CA LYS A 10 109.75 33.58 -43.71
C LYS A 10 108.55 33.35 -44.62
N ASN A 11 108.72 33.03 -45.91
CA ASN A 11 109.89 33.06 -46.80
C ASN A 11 109.32 33.29 -48.22
N LEU A 12 109.97 34.03 -49.14
CA LEU A 12 111.20 33.63 -49.81
C LEU A 12 111.16 32.20 -50.39
N GLN A 13 110.20 31.94 -51.27
CA GLN A 13 110.30 30.96 -52.37
C GLN A 13 109.24 31.29 -53.45
N PRO A 14 109.40 30.84 -54.71
CA PRO A 14 109.71 31.78 -55.79
C PRO A 14 108.69 31.67 -56.96
N TYR A 15 108.75 32.43 -58.06
CA TYR A 15 109.77 33.34 -58.60
C TYR A 15 109.28 34.80 -58.55
N VAL A 16 110.07 35.81 -58.16
CA VAL A 16 111.39 36.23 -58.70
C VAL A 16 111.27 36.61 -60.18
N VAL A 17 111.50 37.83 -60.61
CA VAL A 17 111.83 39.09 -59.91
C VAL A 17 110.70 40.09 -60.24
N GLU A 18 110.05 40.69 -59.23
CA GLU A 18 110.54 41.82 -58.42
C GLU A 18 110.73 43.11 -59.23
N ASP A 19 110.43 44.23 -58.59
CA ASP A 19 110.74 45.61 -59.00
C ASP A 19 110.20 46.12 -60.36
N ALA A 20 109.80 47.39 -60.50
CA ALA A 20 109.65 48.50 -59.55
C ALA A 20 108.47 49.36 -60.10
N ARG A 21 107.50 49.91 -59.36
CA ARG A 21 107.50 50.61 -58.05
C ARG A 21 108.69 51.55 -57.88
N SER A 22 108.54 52.78 -58.39
CA SER A 22 109.63 53.69 -58.80
C SER A 22 110.07 53.35 -60.23
N VAL A 23 110.30 54.31 -61.13
CA VAL A 23 110.43 55.77 -60.95
C VAL A 23 109.10 56.45 -61.33
N ALA A 24 108.35 57.14 -60.46
CA ALA A 24 108.69 58.23 -59.53
C ALA A 24 109.03 59.56 -60.21
N ARG A 25 108.83 60.66 -59.47
CA ARG A 25 109.64 61.89 -59.45
C ARG A 25 110.41 62.25 -60.75
N ALA A 26 110.12 63.37 -61.42
CA ALA A 26 109.19 64.46 -61.10
C ALA A 26 108.69 65.12 -62.42
N VAL A 27 108.20 66.35 -62.54
CA VAL A 27 108.62 67.67 -62.01
C VAL A 27 107.31 68.51 -61.93
N LEU A 28 106.94 69.11 -60.79
CA LEU A 28 107.39 70.42 -60.26
C LEU A 28 107.00 71.59 -61.20
N ALA A 29 106.46 72.68 -60.66
CA ALA A 29 105.51 73.55 -61.38
C ALA A 29 104.26 72.74 -61.81
N GLY A 30 103.29 73.24 -62.58
CA GLY A 30 103.15 74.54 -63.24
C GLY A 30 101.68 74.76 -63.67
N GLY A 31 101.33 75.81 -64.40
CA GLY A 31 102.22 76.68 -65.15
C GLY A 31 102.61 76.05 -66.48
N ALA A 32 101.70 76.15 -67.47
CA ALA A 32 101.89 75.85 -68.89
C ALA A 32 102.40 74.44 -69.32
N GLY A 33 101.47 73.62 -69.80
CA GLY A 33 101.65 72.91 -71.08
C GLY A 33 101.98 71.40 -71.05
N GLY A 34 101.22 70.64 -71.86
CA GLY A 34 101.52 69.24 -72.21
C GLY A 34 101.31 68.21 -71.09
N GLY A 35 101.48 66.91 -71.34
CA GLY A 35 101.47 66.23 -72.64
C GLY A 35 100.05 65.74 -72.98
N SER A 36 99.54 65.87 -74.21
CA SER A 36 99.94 65.16 -75.44
C SER A 36 99.56 63.66 -75.45
N THR A 37 98.69 63.32 -76.41
CA THR A 37 98.72 62.04 -77.17
C THR A 37 98.72 60.73 -76.38
N SER A 38 97.54 60.29 -75.90
CA SER A 38 97.10 58.88 -75.99
C SER A 38 95.62 58.72 -75.62
N LEU A 39 94.80 57.83 -76.22
CA LEU A 39 94.59 57.50 -77.65
C LEU A 39 93.13 57.00 -77.76
N PRO A 40 92.13 57.84 -78.11
CA PRO A 40 90.75 57.39 -78.30
C PRO A 40 90.60 56.48 -79.54
N SER A 41 91.34 56.83 -80.59
CA SER A 41 91.76 55.97 -81.70
C SER A 41 93.23 56.32 -82.01
N HIS A 42 93.91 55.50 -82.81
CA HIS A 42 94.71 56.08 -83.88
C HIS A 42 94.11 55.62 -85.21
N ASN A 43 93.30 56.50 -85.80
CA ASN A 43 92.81 56.57 -87.19
C ASN A 43 91.66 57.61 -87.21
N ILE A 44 91.65 58.61 -88.11
CA ILE A 44 91.11 58.53 -89.49
C ILE A 44 89.64 58.07 -89.39
N LEU A 45 88.61 58.93 -89.49
CA LEU A 45 88.34 60.03 -90.45
C LEU A 45 87.73 61.34 -89.83
N PRO A 46 87.56 62.44 -90.62
CA PRO A 46 87.16 63.77 -90.12
C PRO A 46 85.69 64.18 -90.41
N ASP A 47 85.31 65.34 -89.84
CA ASP A 47 84.15 66.20 -90.13
C ASP A 47 82.72 65.66 -89.90
N LEU A 48 82.00 66.30 -88.96
CA LEU A 48 80.61 66.77 -89.20
C LEU A 48 80.29 67.96 -88.28
N THR A 49 79.48 68.92 -88.75
CA THR A 49 79.26 70.25 -88.14
C THR A 49 77.77 70.65 -88.02
N THR A 50 77.42 71.91 -87.72
CA THR A 50 76.18 72.28 -86.98
C THR A 50 75.26 73.37 -87.61
N GLY A 51 74.01 73.00 -88.00
CA GLY A 51 72.74 73.76 -87.81
C GLY A 51 72.20 74.77 -88.86
N ASP A 52 70.91 74.61 -89.29
CA ASP A 52 69.93 75.59 -89.88
C ASP A 52 68.49 74.92 -89.88
N ALA A 53 67.31 75.36 -90.43
CA ALA A 53 66.86 76.46 -91.31
C ALA A 53 65.31 76.76 -91.29
N HIS A 54 64.91 77.92 -91.85
CA HIS A 54 63.65 78.33 -92.57
C HIS A 54 62.20 78.37 -91.94
N PRO A 55 61.38 79.44 -92.21
CA PRO A 55 59.94 79.59 -91.81
C PRO A 55 58.92 80.09 -92.89
N GLN A 56 57.57 80.01 -92.68
CA GLN A 56 56.51 81.01 -93.08
C GLN A 56 55.02 80.62 -92.76
N TYR A 57 54.03 81.46 -93.15
CA TYR A 57 52.62 81.56 -92.65
C TYR A 57 51.48 81.43 -93.72
N LEU A 58 50.24 81.20 -93.27
CA LEU A 58 48.97 81.45 -94.01
C LEU A 58 47.79 81.69 -93.01
N THR A 59 46.92 82.70 -93.20
CA THR A 59 45.75 82.99 -92.30
C THR A 59 44.52 83.63 -93.00
N PRO A 60 43.26 83.35 -92.55
CA PRO A 60 42.01 83.88 -93.13
C PRO A 60 41.25 84.91 -92.25
N ALA A 61 40.23 85.61 -92.80
CA ALA A 61 39.24 86.39 -92.02
C ALA A 61 37.90 86.68 -92.73
N ARG A 62 36.75 86.44 -92.03
CA ARG A 62 35.34 86.80 -92.37
C ARG A 62 34.74 86.02 -93.58
N GLY A 63 33.51 85.45 -93.60
CA GLY A 63 32.34 85.33 -92.69
C GLY A 63 31.06 85.44 -93.57
N ASP A 64 30.03 84.57 -93.59
CA ASP A 64 29.15 83.91 -92.59
C ASP A 64 28.57 82.59 -93.19
N ALA A 65 28.02 81.66 -92.39
CA ALA A 65 28.00 80.22 -92.73
C ALA A 65 26.69 79.43 -92.44
N ARG A 66 25.50 80.03 -92.59
CA ARG A 66 24.24 79.47 -92.00
C ARG A 66 23.29 78.66 -92.89
N TYR A 67 23.46 78.59 -94.21
CA TYR A 67 22.48 77.93 -95.11
C TYR A 67 23.06 77.08 -96.27
N LEU A 68 24.29 76.59 -96.14
CA LEU A 68 24.71 75.40 -96.89
C LEU A 68 24.61 74.17 -95.97
N VAL A 69 24.04 73.08 -96.48
CA VAL A 69 24.41 71.74 -96.00
C VAL A 69 25.78 71.44 -96.60
N THR A 70 26.79 72.08 -96.01
CA THR A 70 28.20 71.92 -96.36
C THR A 70 28.62 70.48 -96.05
N ALA A 71 29.58 69.94 -96.80
CA ALA A 71 30.23 68.70 -96.41
C ALA A 71 30.81 68.83 -94.98
N GLY A 72 30.28 68.04 -94.06
CA GLY A 72 30.70 67.99 -92.66
C GLY A 72 31.38 66.65 -92.37
N ASN A 73 32.17 66.56 -91.29
CA ASN A 73 33.13 65.47 -91.07
C ASN A 73 32.56 64.04 -91.13
N MET A 74 31.25 63.84 -90.99
CA MET A 74 30.56 62.54 -91.07
C MET A 74 29.58 62.42 -92.24
N ILE A 75 29.39 63.45 -93.09
CA ILE A 75 28.47 63.42 -94.25
C ILE A 75 29.10 64.12 -95.47
N THR A 76 29.34 63.33 -96.52
CA THR A 76 29.69 63.80 -97.86
C THR A 76 28.44 63.89 -98.72
N VAL A 77 28.24 65.01 -99.42
CA VAL A 77 27.14 65.20 -100.37
C VAL A 77 27.73 65.55 -101.75
N THR A 78 27.44 64.75 -102.77
CA THR A 78 27.91 64.97 -104.14
C THR A 78 26.77 64.72 -105.13
N GLY A 79 26.22 65.79 -105.69
CA GLY A 79 25.18 65.75 -106.73
C GLY A 79 23.92 65.01 -106.28
N THR A 80 23.80 63.74 -106.65
CA THR A 80 22.66 62.86 -106.38
C THR A 80 22.86 61.88 -105.22
N THR A 81 24.03 61.90 -104.56
CA THR A 81 24.37 60.93 -103.50
C THR A 81 24.77 61.62 -102.20
N VAL A 82 24.20 61.13 -101.10
CA VAL A 82 24.62 61.42 -99.72
C VAL A 82 25.28 60.16 -99.16
N ALA A 83 26.49 60.29 -98.60
CA ALA A 83 27.23 59.19 -98.01
C ALA A 83 27.78 59.57 -96.64
N LEU A 84 27.80 58.63 -95.70
CA LEU A 84 28.45 58.80 -94.40
C LEU A 84 29.98 58.72 -94.58
N ALA A 85 30.69 59.74 -94.11
CA ALA A 85 32.14 59.80 -94.16
C ALA A 85 32.76 59.07 -92.94
N ASN A 86 33.85 58.34 -93.15
CA ASN A 86 34.55 57.61 -92.09
C ASN A 86 35.44 58.58 -91.28
N GLY A 87 35.03 58.91 -90.06
CA GLY A 87 35.64 59.96 -89.22
C GLY A 87 36.06 59.49 -87.82
N THR A 88 36.63 58.28 -87.70
CA THR A 88 37.41 57.72 -86.58
C THR A 88 37.57 58.59 -85.30
N GLY A 89 37.07 58.13 -84.15
CA GLY A 89 37.46 58.73 -82.86
C GLY A 89 36.81 58.15 -81.60
N ALA A 90 35.49 57.92 -81.62
CA ALA A 90 34.74 57.44 -80.46
C ALA A 90 33.79 56.30 -80.84
N TYR A 91 33.77 55.24 -80.04
CA TYR A 91 32.70 54.24 -80.10
C TYR A 91 31.44 54.87 -79.49
N GLN A 92 30.42 55.05 -80.33
CA GLN A 92 29.12 55.60 -79.93
C GLN A 92 28.01 54.58 -80.18
N PHE A 93 26.97 54.64 -79.35
CA PHE A 93 25.77 53.80 -79.44
C PHE A 93 24.52 54.68 -79.39
N ILE A 94 23.38 54.16 -79.87
CA ILE A 94 22.10 54.85 -79.73
C ILE A 94 21.46 54.45 -78.39
N GLY A 95 21.29 55.42 -77.49
CA GLY A 95 20.45 55.28 -76.31
C GLY A 95 18.96 55.40 -76.67
N THR A 96 18.08 54.73 -75.92
CA THR A 96 16.64 54.63 -76.26
C THR A 96 15.67 54.79 -75.07
N GLY A 97 16.17 55.07 -73.88
CA GLY A 97 15.39 55.44 -72.69
C GLY A 97 14.95 54.26 -71.80
N ALA A 98 14.88 54.40 -70.47
CA ALA A 98 15.18 55.58 -69.64
C ALA A 98 16.63 55.61 -69.10
N GLY A 99 17.40 54.53 -69.21
CA GLY A 99 18.77 54.44 -68.69
C GLY A 99 19.83 55.21 -69.50
N THR A 100 19.53 55.49 -70.76
CA THR A 100 20.31 56.34 -71.68
C THR A 100 19.32 57.12 -72.53
N THR A 101 19.49 58.42 -72.74
CA THR A 101 18.50 59.24 -73.47
C THR A 101 18.41 58.87 -74.96
N ALA A 102 17.32 59.26 -75.61
CA ALA A 102 17.12 59.02 -77.04
C ALA A 102 18.09 59.86 -77.89
N GLY A 103 19.25 59.29 -78.24
CA GLY A 103 20.33 60.00 -78.93
C GLY A 103 21.60 59.16 -79.09
N TRP A 104 22.62 59.73 -79.73
CA TRP A 104 23.95 59.13 -79.84
C TRP A 104 24.78 59.46 -78.60
N HIS A 105 25.22 58.42 -77.90
CA HIS A 105 25.98 58.48 -76.64
C HIS A 105 27.35 57.84 -76.82
N ASN A 106 28.39 58.36 -76.17
CA ASN A 106 29.71 57.73 -76.17
C ASN A 106 29.71 56.53 -75.21
N VAL A 107 30.39 55.43 -75.57
CA VAL A 107 30.46 54.22 -74.70
C VAL A 107 31.07 54.53 -73.32
N SER A 108 31.87 55.59 -73.20
CA SER A 108 32.36 56.11 -71.90
C SER A 108 31.25 56.54 -70.93
N GLU A 109 30.05 56.84 -71.41
CA GLU A 109 28.91 57.27 -70.58
C GLU A 109 28.18 56.08 -69.92
N LEU A 110 28.51 54.84 -70.31
CA LEU A 110 28.10 53.61 -69.61
C LEU A 110 29.00 53.29 -68.41
N ALA A 111 30.15 53.96 -68.28
CA ALA A 111 31.10 53.76 -67.19
C ALA A 111 30.75 54.69 -66.01
N GLY A 112 30.36 54.10 -64.88
CA GLY A 112 30.10 54.85 -63.65
C GLY A 112 31.37 55.53 -63.10
N ASN A 113 31.18 56.56 -62.27
CA ASN A 113 32.28 57.34 -61.67
C ASN A 113 33.39 56.45 -61.09
N GLY A 114 34.58 56.53 -61.70
CA GLY A 114 35.76 55.75 -61.30
C GLY A 114 36.27 54.75 -62.36
N LEU A 115 35.56 54.58 -63.49
CA LEU A 115 35.98 53.68 -64.57
C LEU A 115 36.24 54.45 -65.88
N THR A 116 37.40 54.22 -66.48
CA THR A 116 37.78 54.75 -67.82
C THR A 116 37.85 53.63 -68.84
N HIS A 117 37.35 53.86 -70.06
CA HIS A 117 37.36 52.84 -71.11
C HIS A 117 38.79 52.59 -71.64
N GLY A 118 39.23 51.34 -71.58
CA GLY A 118 40.54 50.88 -72.05
C GLY A 118 40.52 49.36 -72.17
N THR A 119 41.44 48.78 -72.93
CA THR A 119 41.44 47.34 -73.26
C THR A 119 41.97 46.43 -72.15
N ALA A 120 42.25 46.98 -70.96
CA ALA A 120 42.50 46.24 -69.72
C ALA A 120 41.99 47.05 -68.52
N LEU A 121 41.54 46.36 -67.46
CA LEU A 121 41.18 46.97 -66.18
C LEU A 121 42.45 47.13 -65.33
N ASP A 122 42.96 48.35 -65.22
CA ASP A 122 44.08 48.71 -64.34
C ASP A 122 43.59 49.53 -63.13
N VAL A 123 44.24 49.39 -61.97
CA VAL A 123 43.59 49.63 -60.66
C VAL A 123 44.40 50.58 -59.76
N GLY A 124 43.94 51.82 -59.64
CA GLY A 124 44.53 52.83 -58.75
C GLY A 124 44.14 52.65 -57.28
N VAL A 125 45.08 52.21 -56.44
CA VAL A 125 44.87 51.98 -55.00
C VAL A 125 45.55 53.03 -54.11
N SER A 126 44.95 53.32 -52.95
CA SER A 126 45.58 54.10 -51.86
C SER A 126 45.31 53.48 -50.48
N GLY A 127 45.62 52.19 -50.36
CA GLY A 127 45.45 51.40 -49.13
C GLY A 127 45.48 49.91 -49.47
N LEU A 128 46.40 49.15 -48.86
CA LEU A 128 46.60 47.74 -49.18
C LEU A 128 45.49 46.89 -48.54
N GLY A 129 44.61 46.27 -49.35
CA GLY A 129 43.68 45.27 -48.82
C GLY A 129 42.52 44.82 -49.72
N LEU A 130 42.06 45.62 -50.68
CA LEU A 130 40.87 45.25 -51.48
C LEU A 130 40.90 45.81 -52.91
N SER A 131 40.83 44.91 -53.89
CA SER A 131 40.39 45.17 -55.27
C SER A 131 39.32 44.13 -55.62
N VAL A 132 38.24 44.56 -56.27
CA VAL A 132 37.06 43.70 -56.49
C VAL A 132 36.94 43.36 -57.97
N GLY A 133 37.07 42.07 -58.30
CA GLY A 133 36.74 41.53 -59.63
C GLY A 133 35.24 41.23 -59.74
N ALA A 134 34.68 41.29 -60.95
CA ALA A 134 33.23 41.22 -61.16
C ALA A 134 32.56 39.89 -60.72
N ASP A 135 33.30 38.76 -60.75
CA ASP A 135 32.75 37.43 -60.46
C ASP A 135 33.55 36.60 -59.41
N ALA A 136 34.63 37.14 -58.82
CA ALA A 136 35.39 36.43 -57.77
C ALA A 136 36.24 37.35 -56.89
N VAL A 137 36.42 36.94 -55.62
CA VAL A 137 37.38 37.52 -54.67
C VAL A 137 38.41 36.44 -54.31
N THR A 138 39.68 36.66 -54.69
CA THR A 138 40.79 35.73 -54.42
C THR A 138 41.65 36.27 -53.28
N LEU A 139 41.86 35.47 -52.23
CA LEU A 139 42.70 35.81 -51.07
C LEU A 139 44.06 35.10 -51.17
N THR A 140 45.15 35.86 -51.27
CA THR A 140 46.51 35.31 -51.42
C THR A 140 47.22 35.17 -50.07
N SER A 141 47.71 33.97 -49.75
CA SER A 141 48.57 33.72 -48.57
C SER A 141 50.06 33.89 -48.90
N SER A 142 50.88 34.17 -47.89
CA SER A 142 52.34 34.30 -48.00
C SER A 142 53.05 33.19 -47.23
N SER A 143 54.21 32.73 -47.71
CA SER A 143 55.09 31.85 -46.92
C SER A 143 55.92 32.60 -45.85
N ASN A 144 55.85 33.94 -45.83
CA ASN A 144 56.55 34.80 -44.88
C ASN A 144 55.61 35.88 -44.30
N PRO A 145 55.23 35.81 -43.01
CA PRO A 145 54.37 36.81 -42.36
C PRO A 145 55.09 38.12 -42.00
N GLY A 146 56.40 38.25 -42.24
CA GLY A 146 57.17 39.47 -41.96
C GLY A 146 57.14 40.53 -43.08
N ALA A 147 56.43 40.28 -44.18
CA ALA A 147 56.25 41.23 -45.28
C ALA A 147 54.89 41.96 -45.16
N ALA A 148 54.84 43.24 -45.53
CA ALA A 148 53.62 44.02 -45.46
C ALA A 148 52.51 43.45 -46.37
N ALA A 149 51.28 43.43 -45.86
CA ALA A 149 50.06 42.93 -46.52
C ALA A 149 50.01 41.40 -46.80
N SER A 150 50.15 40.58 -45.75
CA SER A 150 49.57 39.23 -45.73
C SER A 150 48.81 38.98 -44.42
N ILE A 151 47.59 38.42 -44.52
CA ILE A 151 46.67 38.24 -43.37
C ILE A 151 46.74 36.80 -42.81
N LEU A 152 47.05 35.80 -43.66
CA LEU A 152 47.33 34.43 -43.23
C LEU A 152 48.58 33.91 -43.94
N ALA A 153 49.53 33.39 -43.17
CA ALA A 153 50.73 32.74 -43.70
C ALA A 153 50.65 31.21 -43.54
N SER A 154 50.19 30.53 -44.59
CA SER A 154 50.12 29.07 -44.66
C SER A 154 51.45 28.48 -45.15
N SER A 155 52.03 27.54 -44.42
CA SER A 155 53.16 26.75 -44.93
C SER A 155 52.70 25.81 -46.05
N ALA A 156 53.65 25.24 -46.80
CA ALA A 156 53.36 24.22 -47.81
C ALA A 156 52.72 22.92 -47.24
N ALA A 157 52.71 22.76 -45.91
CA ALA A 157 52.02 21.69 -45.19
C ALA A 157 50.66 22.12 -44.60
N GLY A 158 50.14 23.29 -44.99
CA GLY A 158 48.85 23.83 -44.51
C GLY A 158 48.88 24.44 -43.10
N LEU A 159 50.04 24.53 -42.46
CA LEU A 159 50.16 25.07 -41.09
C LEU A 159 50.11 26.60 -41.10
N LEU A 160 49.24 27.19 -40.26
CA LEU A 160 49.15 28.64 -40.09
C LEU A 160 50.28 29.18 -39.22
N THR A 161 51.01 30.17 -39.73
CA THR A 161 52.09 30.88 -39.03
C THR A 161 51.58 32.24 -38.55
N LEU A 162 51.57 32.44 -37.23
CA LEU A 162 51.22 33.72 -36.59
C LEU A 162 52.47 34.27 -35.89
N GLN A 163 52.84 35.53 -36.17
CA GLN A 163 53.96 36.17 -35.44
C GLN A 163 53.57 36.53 -34.00
N ASN A 164 52.35 37.02 -33.78
CA ASN A 164 51.75 37.26 -32.47
C ASN A 164 50.31 36.73 -32.48
N GLY A 165 50.07 35.61 -31.79
CA GLY A 165 48.74 35.01 -31.65
C GLY A 165 47.97 35.60 -30.47
N ALA A 166 47.01 36.48 -30.74
CA ALA A 166 46.10 37.03 -29.72
C ALA A 166 44.79 36.22 -29.67
N PHE A 167 44.78 35.16 -28.86
CA PHE A 167 43.56 34.36 -28.63
C PHE A 167 42.63 35.08 -27.66
N LEU A 168 41.41 35.41 -28.10
CA LEU A 168 40.39 36.08 -27.28
C LEU A 168 39.90 35.24 -26.07
N GLN A 169 40.14 33.93 -26.11
CA GLN A 169 39.60 32.95 -25.15
C GLN A 169 40.63 31.84 -24.89
N ALA A 170 40.87 30.96 -25.86
CA ALA A 170 41.84 29.87 -25.76
C ALA A 170 42.42 29.47 -27.12
N ALA A 171 43.58 28.82 -27.10
CA ALA A 171 44.05 27.92 -28.15
C ALA A 171 43.89 26.47 -27.64
N GLN A 172 43.42 25.55 -28.48
CA GLN A 172 43.20 24.16 -28.10
C GLN A 172 43.30 23.21 -29.29
N SER A 173 43.35 21.91 -29.01
CA SER A 173 43.25 20.84 -30.01
C SER A 173 41.95 20.87 -30.82
N ASN A 174 41.99 20.32 -32.04
CA ASN A 174 40.81 20.12 -32.88
C ASN A 174 39.88 19.01 -32.34
N ALA A 175 40.43 18.05 -31.60
CA ALA A 175 39.66 17.14 -30.75
C ALA A 175 39.22 17.88 -29.47
N THR A 176 38.03 17.54 -28.96
CA THR A 176 37.45 18.12 -27.74
C THR A 176 38.41 18.04 -26.56
N PHE A 177 38.88 19.18 -26.07
CA PHE A 177 39.71 19.24 -24.87
C PHE A 177 38.91 18.82 -23.62
N ALA A 178 39.46 17.89 -22.85
CA ALA A 178 39.00 17.52 -21.52
C ALA A 178 40.19 17.51 -20.54
N SER A 179 40.03 18.15 -19.38
CA SER A 179 41.06 18.30 -18.34
C SER A 179 41.12 17.08 -17.40
N GLY A 180 42.28 16.85 -16.79
CA GLY A 180 42.49 15.88 -15.71
C GLY A 180 43.09 14.53 -16.13
N PHE A 181 43.15 13.57 -15.20
CA PHE A 181 43.90 12.31 -15.37
C PHE A 181 43.44 11.44 -16.56
N ALA A 182 42.14 11.42 -16.85
CA ALA A 182 41.57 10.76 -18.03
C ALA A 182 41.14 11.78 -19.09
N GLY A 183 41.81 12.95 -19.11
CA GLY A 183 41.61 14.01 -20.08
C GLY A 183 42.07 13.60 -21.49
N SER A 184 41.87 14.51 -22.44
CA SER A 184 42.44 14.34 -23.79
C SER A 184 42.56 15.67 -24.52
N GLY A 185 43.56 15.75 -25.40
CA GLY A 185 43.89 16.96 -26.14
C GLY A 185 44.66 17.98 -25.28
N TRP A 186 44.89 19.16 -25.84
CA TRP A 186 45.66 20.22 -25.18
C TRP A 186 44.90 21.54 -25.22
N ARG A 187 45.19 22.40 -24.25
CA ARG A 187 44.68 23.79 -24.19
C ARG A 187 45.73 24.72 -23.60
N VAL A 188 45.79 25.94 -24.14
CA VAL A 188 46.42 27.10 -23.50
C VAL A 188 45.40 28.25 -23.51
N ASP A 189 45.08 28.79 -22.33
CA ASP A 189 44.03 29.79 -22.17
C ASP A 189 44.37 30.85 -21.10
N TYR A 190 43.56 31.91 -21.07
CA TYR A 190 43.55 32.86 -19.96
C TYR A 190 42.12 33.08 -19.47
N GLY A 191 41.85 32.70 -18.23
CA GLY A 191 40.57 32.96 -17.57
C GLY A 191 39.47 31.92 -17.81
N ILE A 192 39.72 30.84 -18.56
CA ILE A 192 38.70 29.82 -18.91
C ILE A 192 38.85 28.57 -18.06
N THR A 193 40.04 27.97 -18.04
CA THR A 193 40.30 26.78 -17.18
C THR A 193 40.55 27.20 -15.73
N THR A 194 40.96 28.46 -15.49
CA THR A 194 40.79 29.13 -14.20
C THR A 194 40.61 30.64 -14.38
N ALA A 195 39.54 31.20 -13.82
CA ALA A 195 39.22 32.62 -13.90
C ALA A 195 40.39 33.52 -13.43
N GLY A 196 40.74 34.51 -14.25
CA GLY A 196 41.80 35.48 -13.95
C GLY A 196 43.24 34.94 -13.95
N LYS A 197 43.48 33.71 -14.45
CA LYS A 197 44.82 33.11 -14.54
C LYS A 197 45.12 32.61 -15.95
N ALA A 198 46.40 32.53 -16.29
CA ALA A 198 46.87 31.74 -17.42
C ALA A 198 46.90 30.25 -17.03
N SER A 199 46.47 29.38 -17.93
CA SER A 199 46.47 27.92 -17.75
C SER A 199 46.94 27.23 -19.03
N ALA A 200 47.61 26.09 -18.86
CA ALA A 200 48.09 25.26 -19.95
C ALA A 200 48.10 23.79 -19.52
N GLU A 201 47.44 22.94 -20.31
CA GLU A 201 47.40 21.49 -20.14
C GLU A 201 47.85 20.81 -21.44
N PHE A 202 48.71 19.81 -21.30
CA PHE A 202 49.38 19.07 -22.39
C PHE A 202 49.50 17.60 -22.00
N ASP A 203 49.40 16.70 -22.99
CA ASP A 203 49.72 15.27 -22.80
C ASP A 203 51.22 15.07 -22.47
N ASP A 204 52.10 15.87 -23.11
CA ASP A 204 53.56 15.82 -23.00
C ASP A 204 54.18 17.23 -22.99
N LEU A 205 55.16 17.50 -22.11
CA LEU A 205 55.86 18.79 -22.03
C LEU A 205 57.39 18.61 -21.97
N THR A 206 58.07 18.77 -23.11
CA THR A 206 59.54 18.71 -23.20
C THR A 206 60.17 20.11 -23.17
N VAL A 207 60.85 20.47 -22.07
CA VAL A 207 61.62 21.72 -21.94
C VAL A 207 63.12 21.45 -22.00
N ARG A 208 63.75 21.69 -23.16
CA ARG A 208 65.21 21.48 -23.36
C ARG A 208 66.11 22.55 -22.73
N GLY A 209 65.53 23.70 -22.35
CA GLY A 209 66.25 24.86 -21.85
C GLY A 209 66.19 24.98 -20.32
N ARG A 210 65.74 26.14 -19.84
CA ARG A 210 65.55 26.39 -18.40
C ARG A 210 64.08 26.67 -18.10
N MET A 211 63.41 25.73 -17.44
CA MET A 211 62.12 25.99 -16.80
C MET A 211 62.33 26.92 -15.58
N ARG A 212 61.40 27.83 -15.34
CA ARG A 212 61.36 28.71 -14.15
C ARG A 212 59.95 28.65 -13.59
N ILE A 213 59.83 28.34 -12.31
CA ILE A 213 58.56 28.13 -11.62
C ILE A 213 58.69 28.66 -10.19
N TYR A 214 57.60 29.16 -9.61
CA TYR A 214 57.54 29.49 -8.18
C TYR A 214 57.29 28.25 -7.31
N GLU A 215 56.48 27.31 -7.80
CA GLU A 215 56.13 26.05 -7.14
C GLU A 215 55.86 24.97 -8.20
N LEU A 216 56.25 23.72 -7.93
CA LEU A 216 55.94 22.56 -8.77
C LEU A 216 55.16 21.51 -7.98
N LEU A 217 53.87 21.38 -8.28
CA LEU A 217 52.98 20.38 -7.68
C LEU A 217 52.89 19.16 -8.61
N ILE A 218 53.37 18.01 -8.16
CA ILE A 218 53.34 16.75 -8.92
C ILE A 218 52.15 15.89 -8.44
N GLN A 219 51.21 15.59 -9.34
CA GLN A 219 50.08 14.70 -9.08
C GLN A 219 50.33 13.35 -9.77
N GLN A 220 50.73 12.34 -8.99
CA GLN A 220 51.11 11.01 -9.49
C GLN A 220 50.30 9.91 -8.82
N ILE A 221 49.77 8.97 -9.62
CA ILE A 221 49.20 7.71 -9.09
C ILE A 221 50.35 6.83 -8.56
N ARG A 222 50.24 6.41 -7.30
CA ARG A 222 51.15 5.43 -6.69
C ARG A 222 50.60 4.03 -6.93
N ALA A 223 51.15 3.34 -7.92
CA ALA A 223 50.86 1.93 -8.15
C ALA A 223 51.59 1.03 -7.14
N THR A 224 50.94 -0.06 -6.75
CA THR A 224 51.46 -1.11 -5.86
C THR A 224 50.98 -2.46 -6.39
N ASN A 225 51.86 -3.45 -6.50
CA ASN A 225 51.49 -4.78 -7.01
C ASN A 225 50.89 -5.64 -5.89
N GLY A 226 49.77 -6.32 -6.19
CA GLY A 226 49.14 -7.30 -5.31
C GLY A 226 48.40 -6.71 -4.10
N SER A 227 49.13 -6.33 -3.05
CA SER A 227 48.51 -5.94 -1.78
C SER A 227 49.24 -4.81 -1.04
N VAL A 228 48.49 -4.11 -0.20
CA VAL A 228 48.95 -3.00 0.64
C VAL A 228 48.50 -3.27 2.08
N PHE A 229 49.46 -3.25 3.00
CA PHE A 229 49.23 -3.46 4.42
C PHE A 229 49.50 -2.15 5.18
N VAL A 230 48.50 -1.64 5.89
CA VAL A 230 48.58 -0.35 6.61
C VAL A 230 48.67 -0.63 8.10
N SER A 231 49.88 -0.53 8.63
CA SER A 231 50.22 -0.74 10.04
C SER A 231 51.61 -0.15 10.34
N SER A 232 52.14 -0.36 11.54
CA SER A 232 53.58 -0.20 11.79
C SER A 232 54.39 -1.15 10.90
N ALA A 233 55.52 -0.67 10.39
CA ALA A 233 56.37 -1.43 9.47
C ALA A 233 57.87 -1.27 9.79
N SER A 234 58.69 -2.12 9.16
CA SER A 234 60.15 -2.20 9.32
C SER A 234 60.78 -2.81 8.06
N LYS A 235 61.91 -2.28 7.58
CA LYS A 235 62.72 -2.93 6.54
C LYS A 235 64.03 -3.43 7.15
N VAL A 236 64.34 -4.72 6.99
CA VAL A 236 65.57 -5.31 7.52
C VAL A 236 66.77 -4.80 6.73
N VAL A 237 67.74 -4.16 7.40
CA VAL A 237 69.04 -3.78 6.82
C VAL A 237 70.16 -4.69 7.34
N THR A 238 70.11 -5.09 8.61
CA THR A 238 70.89 -6.23 9.13
C THR A 238 70.02 -7.12 10.00
N THR A 239 70.29 -8.42 9.94
CA THR A 239 69.71 -9.46 10.80
C THR A 239 70.87 -10.20 11.47
N THR A 240 70.75 -10.58 12.74
CA THR A 240 71.76 -11.38 13.44
C THR A 240 71.06 -12.28 14.44
N ALA A 241 71.29 -13.59 14.34
CA ALA A 241 70.83 -14.54 15.33
C ALA A 241 71.59 -14.33 16.65
N GLY A 242 70.87 -13.94 17.68
CA GLY A 242 71.39 -13.84 19.05
C GLY A 242 71.56 -15.21 19.69
N PRO A 243 72.29 -15.30 20.83
CA PRO A 243 72.39 -16.53 21.59
C PRO A 243 71.03 -16.92 22.18
N ASN A 244 70.74 -18.23 22.21
CA ASN A 244 69.57 -18.79 22.88
C ASN A 244 69.49 -18.29 24.34
N PRO A 245 68.31 -17.88 24.83
CA PRO A 245 68.17 -17.41 26.21
C PRO A 245 68.42 -18.56 27.21
N ALA A 246 69.04 -18.23 28.34
CA ALA A 246 69.18 -19.15 29.46
C ALA A 246 67.79 -19.53 29.99
N TRP A 247 67.48 -20.84 30.04
CA TRP A 247 66.19 -21.27 30.57
C TRP A 247 66.20 -21.09 32.10
N THR A 248 65.30 -20.25 32.62
CA THR A 248 65.18 -19.99 34.06
C THR A 248 63.85 -20.49 34.60
N VAL A 249 63.87 -20.98 35.85
CA VAL A 249 62.68 -21.33 36.62
C VAL A 249 62.73 -20.53 37.91
N ASN A 250 61.68 -19.75 38.18
CA ASN A 250 61.59 -18.81 39.31
C ASN A 250 62.81 -17.87 39.43
N GLY A 251 63.33 -17.39 38.29
CA GLY A 251 64.48 -16.47 38.21
C GLY A 251 65.86 -17.14 38.35
N SER A 252 65.93 -18.41 38.73
CA SER A 252 67.18 -19.18 38.77
C SER A 252 67.41 -19.93 37.47
N GLN A 253 68.65 -20.00 36.96
CA GLN A 253 68.96 -20.80 35.78
C GLN A 253 68.72 -22.29 36.04
N LEU A 254 67.92 -22.93 35.19
CA LEU A 254 67.68 -24.36 35.24
C LEU A 254 68.95 -25.09 34.79
N THR A 255 69.38 -26.08 35.57
CA THR A 255 70.52 -26.93 35.25
C THR A 255 70.15 -28.39 35.41
N PHE A 256 70.57 -29.24 34.48
CA PHE A 256 70.49 -30.70 34.60
C PHE A 256 71.91 -31.24 34.82
N ASN A 257 72.13 -31.94 35.95
CA ASN A 257 73.44 -32.47 36.36
C ASN A 257 74.59 -31.43 36.33
N GLY A 258 74.29 -30.17 36.68
CA GLY A 258 75.25 -29.05 36.65
C GLY A 258 75.53 -28.44 35.27
N SER A 259 74.98 -29.00 34.19
CA SER A 259 74.96 -28.36 32.87
C SER A 259 73.73 -27.47 32.70
N ASN A 260 73.93 -26.28 32.13
CA ASN A 260 72.87 -25.32 31.85
C ASN A 260 71.82 -25.88 30.89
N ALA A 261 70.54 -25.81 31.28
CA ALA A 261 69.44 -26.12 30.39
C ALA A 261 69.23 -24.97 29.38
N THR A 262 69.23 -25.31 28.10
CA THR A 262 69.10 -24.35 26.99
C THR A 262 67.69 -24.38 26.42
N PHE A 263 67.02 -23.23 26.37
CA PHE A 263 65.76 -23.11 25.63
C PHE A 263 66.07 -22.87 24.15
N ALA A 264 65.66 -23.77 23.27
CA ALA A 264 65.93 -23.68 21.84
C ALA A 264 64.89 -22.78 21.15
N THR A 265 65.21 -21.50 21.00
CA THR A 265 64.46 -20.54 20.19
C THR A 265 65.42 -19.56 19.50
N TRP A 266 65.12 -19.17 18.27
CA TRP A 266 65.91 -18.19 17.54
C TRP A 266 65.39 -16.78 17.84
N ILE A 267 66.22 -15.98 18.50
CA ILE A 267 66.00 -14.54 18.67
C ILE A 267 66.88 -13.82 17.64
N TYR A 268 66.29 -12.94 16.85
CA TYR A 268 67.00 -12.17 15.83
C TYR A 268 67.04 -10.70 16.20
N THR A 269 68.24 -10.16 16.42
CA THR A 269 68.46 -8.72 16.46
C THR A 269 68.36 -8.18 15.04
N ILE A 270 67.37 -7.34 14.80
CA ILE A 270 67.11 -6.70 13.51
C ILE A 270 67.45 -5.21 13.64
N THR A 271 68.32 -4.73 12.76
CA THR A 271 68.59 -3.31 12.57
C THR A 271 67.97 -2.85 11.27
N THR A 272 67.23 -1.75 11.31
CA THR A 272 66.52 -1.18 10.16
C THR A 272 67.27 -0.03 9.51
N ALA A 273 68.12 0.69 10.25
CA ALA A 273 69.03 1.68 9.70
C ALA A 273 70.41 1.08 9.41
N LYS A 274 71.11 1.65 8.42
CA LYS A 274 72.51 1.31 8.11
C LYS A 274 73.41 2.19 8.99
N THR A 275 74.09 1.59 9.97
CA THR A 275 75.08 2.30 10.78
C THR A 275 76.31 2.65 9.94
N ASP A 276 76.79 3.88 10.08
CA ASP A 276 77.91 4.58 9.43
C ASP A 276 78.91 3.80 8.55
N GLY A 277 79.29 4.42 7.43
CA GLY A 277 80.54 4.11 6.70
C GLY A 277 80.40 3.66 5.25
N ALA A 278 79.19 3.45 4.74
CA ALA A 278 78.99 3.10 3.34
C ALA A 278 78.82 4.36 2.46
N THR A 279 79.78 4.62 1.58
CA THR A 279 79.57 5.49 0.41
C THR A 279 78.58 4.79 -0.54
N ASP A 280 77.35 5.27 -0.60
CA ASP A 280 76.41 4.86 -1.64
C ASP A 280 76.88 5.43 -3.00
N THR A 281 76.89 4.59 -4.03
CA THR A 281 77.25 5.00 -5.40
C THR A 281 76.02 5.48 -6.17
N ASP A 282 74.81 5.11 -5.74
CA ASP A 282 73.58 5.21 -6.53
C ASP A 282 72.75 6.47 -6.21
N GLY A 283 73.41 7.50 -5.66
CA GLY A 283 72.86 8.86 -5.55
C GLY A 283 71.68 9.04 -4.58
N GLY A 284 71.37 8.04 -3.76
CA GLY A 284 70.26 8.07 -2.80
C GLY A 284 70.56 8.95 -1.58
N SER A 285 69.78 10.02 -1.39
CA SER A 285 69.85 10.83 -0.17
C SER A 285 69.54 10.00 1.08
N ASN A 286 70.32 10.18 2.15
CA ASN A 286 70.19 9.51 3.48
C ASN A 286 68.88 9.82 4.26
N ASP A 287 67.81 10.28 3.59
CA ASP A 287 66.69 11.01 4.19
C ASP A 287 65.35 10.26 4.16
N ARG A 288 65.40 8.93 4.16
CA ARG A 288 64.32 8.10 4.73
C ARG A 288 64.92 7.16 5.77
N ARG A 289 65.38 7.76 6.87
CA ARG A 289 65.74 7.07 8.12
C ARG A 289 64.64 6.05 8.44
N THR A 290 65.00 4.77 8.34
CA THR A 290 64.11 3.60 8.37
C THR A 290 63.69 3.27 9.80
N TYR A 291 63.07 4.23 10.48
CA TYR A 291 62.46 4.03 11.79
C TYR A 291 61.42 2.91 11.72
N HIS A 292 61.41 2.01 12.71
CA HIS A 292 60.31 1.06 12.89
C HIS A 292 59.31 1.59 13.93
N GLY A 293 58.04 1.22 13.75
CA GLY A 293 56.96 1.58 14.69
C GLY A 293 56.70 0.53 15.78
N PHE A 294 57.56 -0.48 15.90
CA PHE A 294 57.29 -1.67 16.69
C PHE A 294 57.53 -1.47 18.19
N LEU A 295 56.72 -2.14 19.00
CA LEU A 295 56.84 -2.25 20.46
C LEU A 295 56.87 -3.72 20.90
N VAL A 296 57.12 -3.96 22.19
CA VAL A 296 57.13 -5.31 22.76
C VAL A 296 55.75 -5.97 22.64
N GLY A 297 55.74 -7.25 22.32
CA GLY A 297 54.55 -8.04 22.02
C GLY A 297 54.01 -7.86 20.61
N ASP A 298 54.58 -6.98 19.77
CA ASP A 298 54.08 -6.78 18.41
C ASP A 298 54.28 -8.05 17.57
N ILE A 299 53.18 -8.50 16.96
CA ILE A 299 53.09 -9.68 16.11
C ILE A 299 53.37 -9.20 14.69
N ILE A 300 54.53 -9.57 14.15
CA ILE A 300 55.00 -9.06 12.86
C ILE A 300 55.17 -10.18 11.83
N ARG A 301 54.92 -9.84 10.57
CA ARG A 301 55.10 -10.73 9.42
C ARG A 301 55.82 -9.98 8.30
N ALA A 302 56.79 -10.64 7.67
CA ALA A 302 57.21 -10.31 6.32
C ALA A 302 56.62 -11.36 5.36
N GLN A 303 56.01 -10.92 4.25
CA GLN A 303 55.45 -11.81 3.24
C GLN A 303 55.67 -11.26 1.83
N GLN A 304 56.24 -12.08 0.94
CA GLN A 304 56.48 -11.69 -0.46
C GLN A 304 56.52 -12.91 -1.39
N VAL A 305 56.15 -12.74 -2.66
CA VAL A 305 56.22 -13.82 -3.66
C VAL A 305 57.66 -14.03 -4.14
N ARG A 306 58.19 -15.26 -4.04
CA ARG A 306 59.47 -15.65 -4.67
C ARG A 306 59.22 -15.86 -6.17
N TRP A 307 60.03 -15.22 -7.01
CA TRP A 307 60.09 -15.47 -8.45
C TRP A 307 61.48 -15.98 -8.80
N ASN A 308 61.60 -17.09 -9.51
CA ASN A 308 62.91 -17.69 -9.86
C ASN A 308 63.50 -17.16 -11.18
N GLY A 309 62.88 -16.13 -11.77
CA GLY A 309 63.23 -15.56 -13.07
C GLY A 309 62.23 -15.94 -14.17
N SER A 310 61.69 -17.16 -14.17
CA SER A 310 60.76 -17.66 -15.20
C SER A 310 59.39 -18.10 -14.68
N ALA A 311 59.27 -18.41 -13.40
CA ALA A 311 58.04 -18.88 -12.78
C ALA A 311 57.92 -18.46 -11.31
N PHE A 312 56.68 -18.58 -10.79
CA PHE A 312 56.39 -18.48 -9.37
C PHE A 312 57.09 -19.60 -8.60
N ALA A 313 57.83 -19.23 -7.55
CA ALA A 313 58.70 -20.11 -6.77
C ALA A 313 58.30 -20.15 -5.29
N GLY A 314 57.02 -19.90 -4.99
CA GLY A 314 56.45 -19.94 -3.64
C GLY A 314 56.27 -18.56 -3.00
N VAL A 315 55.80 -18.57 -1.75
CA VAL A 315 55.66 -17.38 -0.90
C VAL A 315 56.72 -17.45 0.19
N ILE A 316 57.48 -16.37 0.39
CA ILE A 316 58.21 -16.14 1.63
C ILE A 316 57.18 -15.74 2.68
N GLN A 317 57.19 -16.38 3.84
CA GLN A 317 56.48 -15.91 5.01
C GLN A 317 57.39 -16.07 6.22
N SER A 318 57.73 -14.98 6.90
CA SER A 318 58.55 -14.98 8.11
C SER A 318 57.77 -14.32 9.24
N ASP A 319 57.44 -15.11 10.26
CA ASP A 319 56.59 -14.70 11.38
C ASP A 319 57.42 -14.59 12.67
N LEU A 320 57.46 -13.38 13.25
CA LEU A 320 58.19 -13.07 14.48
C LEU A 320 57.27 -12.37 15.50
N GLU A 321 57.59 -12.51 16.78
CA GLU A 321 57.06 -11.65 17.85
C GLU A 321 58.19 -10.74 18.38
N VAL A 322 57.93 -9.44 18.50
CA VAL A 322 58.91 -8.46 18.99
C VAL A 322 59.04 -8.56 20.50
N THR A 323 60.14 -9.14 21.00
CA THR A 323 60.33 -9.41 22.44
C THR A 323 61.13 -8.34 23.17
N SER A 324 61.87 -7.47 22.46
CA SER A 324 62.46 -6.24 23.03
C SER A 324 62.76 -5.20 21.95
N VAL A 325 62.76 -3.92 22.34
CA VAL A 325 63.12 -2.79 21.47
C VAL A 325 64.27 -2.04 22.12
N THR A 326 65.38 -1.91 21.40
CA THR A 326 66.60 -1.24 21.89
C THR A 326 66.57 0.25 21.59
N ASN A 327 66.07 0.63 20.41
CA ASN A 327 65.86 2.00 19.95
C ASN A 327 64.96 2.00 18.68
N LEU A 328 64.65 3.18 18.12
CA LEU A 328 63.79 3.34 16.93
C LEU A 328 64.32 2.68 15.63
N TYR A 329 65.54 2.15 15.63
CA TYR A 329 66.17 1.45 14.52
C TYR A 329 66.58 0.00 14.84
N THR A 330 66.37 -0.49 16.07
CA THR A 330 66.84 -1.81 16.49
C THR A 330 65.85 -2.48 17.45
N TYR A 331 65.41 -3.69 17.10
CA TYR A 331 64.54 -4.53 17.91
C TYR A 331 65.00 -6.00 17.84
N ASN A 332 64.56 -6.81 18.80
CA ASN A 332 64.73 -8.26 18.77
C ASN A 332 63.39 -8.92 18.47
N GLY A 333 63.33 -9.72 17.41
CA GLY A 333 62.19 -10.57 17.09
C GLY A 333 62.50 -12.03 17.44
N THR A 334 61.64 -12.66 18.23
CA THR A 334 61.69 -14.10 18.48
C THR A 334 60.94 -14.80 17.34
N PHE A 335 61.55 -15.85 16.78
CA PHE A 335 60.98 -16.63 15.69
C PHE A 335 59.76 -17.45 16.12
N VAL A 336 58.68 -17.31 15.37
CA VAL A 336 57.43 -18.07 15.57
C VAL A 336 57.29 -19.15 14.51
N SER A 337 57.38 -18.80 13.22
CA SER A 337 57.24 -19.76 12.11
C SER A 337 57.73 -19.21 10.75
N GLY A 338 57.88 -20.12 9.78
CA GLY A 338 58.16 -19.79 8.38
C GLY A 338 59.64 -19.72 8.00
N ASP A 339 59.98 -18.87 7.02
CA ASP A 339 61.35 -18.49 6.67
C ASP A 339 62.04 -17.73 7.82
N ALA A 340 63.36 -17.75 7.90
CA ALA A 340 64.12 -16.89 8.81
C ALA A 340 64.16 -15.42 8.32
N PRO A 341 64.29 -14.41 9.21
CA PRO A 341 64.46 -13.01 8.82
C PRO A 341 65.77 -12.79 8.05
N GLU A 342 65.65 -12.23 6.85
CA GLU A 342 66.75 -11.94 5.93
C GLU A 342 66.80 -10.44 5.58
N VAL A 343 67.95 -9.96 5.07
CA VAL A 343 68.12 -8.57 4.64
C VAL A 343 67.18 -8.23 3.49
N GLY A 344 66.57 -7.05 3.54
CA GLY A 344 65.63 -6.56 2.54
C GLY A 344 64.17 -6.93 2.80
N TYR A 345 63.86 -7.86 3.71
CA TYR A 345 62.46 -8.19 4.04
C TYR A 345 61.74 -6.98 4.66
N ASP A 346 60.52 -6.74 4.20
CA ASP A 346 59.61 -5.72 4.75
C ASP A 346 58.63 -6.38 5.72
N TYR A 347 58.78 -6.09 7.00
CA TYR A 347 57.89 -6.54 8.08
C TYR A 347 56.77 -5.53 8.32
N VAL A 348 55.57 -6.04 8.58
CA VAL A 348 54.41 -5.27 9.04
C VAL A 348 53.80 -5.89 10.31
N ARG A 349 53.26 -5.05 11.20
CA ARG A 349 52.58 -5.50 12.42
C ARG A 349 51.15 -5.94 12.10
N LEU A 350 50.87 -7.23 12.27
CA LEU A 350 49.52 -7.80 12.19
C LEU A 350 48.68 -7.42 13.41
N GLY A 351 49.29 -7.46 14.60
CA GLY A 351 48.67 -7.12 15.89
C GLY A 351 49.67 -7.08 17.05
N ASN A 352 49.22 -7.38 18.28
CA ASN A 352 50.08 -7.46 19.46
C ASN A 352 49.56 -8.52 20.46
N ALA A 353 50.46 -9.29 21.07
CA ALA A 353 50.12 -10.41 21.95
C ALA A 353 49.40 -10.02 23.26
N ALA A 354 49.49 -8.77 23.71
CA ALA A 354 48.88 -8.30 24.96
C ALA A 354 48.23 -6.90 24.87
N ASP A 355 48.81 -5.96 24.14
CA ASP A 355 48.26 -4.61 23.99
C ASP A 355 47.13 -4.58 22.94
N THR A 356 45.89 -4.62 23.42
CA THR A 356 44.68 -4.58 22.59
C THR A 356 44.59 -3.31 21.74
N THR A 357 45.23 -2.20 22.12
CA THR A 357 45.25 -0.97 21.31
C THR A 357 46.13 -1.08 20.07
N ARG A 358 46.96 -2.14 19.99
CA ARG A 358 47.87 -2.45 18.87
C ARG A 358 47.46 -3.67 18.06
N GLN A 359 46.32 -4.29 18.37
CA GLN A 359 45.81 -5.48 17.69
C GLN A 359 45.10 -5.20 16.35
N GLY A 360 44.95 -3.92 15.99
CA GLY A 360 44.34 -3.46 14.74
C GLY A 360 45.30 -3.28 13.57
N SER A 361 44.82 -3.58 12.36
CA SER A 361 45.48 -3.32 11.07
C SER A 361 44.46 -3.20 9.92
N VAL A 362 44.87 -2.61 8.79
CA VAL A 362 44.05 -2.58 7.55
C VAL A 362 44.82 -3.24 6.41
N TYR A 363 44.15 -4.13 5.68
CA TYR A 363 44.72 -4.87 4.56
C TYR A 363 43.90 -4.66 3.28
N ILE A 364 44.58 -4.45 2.15
CA ILE A 364 43.99 -4.21 0.83
C ILE A 364 44.67 -5.17 -0.15
N THR A 365 43.90 -5.94 -0.93
CA THR A 365 44.49 -6.87 -1.91
C THR A 365 43.63 -7.04 -3.16
N SER A 366 44.28 -7.17 -4.32
CA SER A 366 43.68 -7.60 -5.60
C SER A 366 43.99 -9.05 -5.96
N ASP A 367 45.04 -9.65 -5.39
CA ASP A 367 45.68 -10.87 -5.91
C ASP A 367 45.58 -12.09 -4.97
N ASP A 368 45.14 -11.88 -3.72
CA ASP A 368 44.97 -12.95 -2.72
C ASP A 368 43.82 -13.93 -3.07
N SER A 369 43.79 -15.07 -2.37
CA SER A 369 42.61 -15.93 -2.37
C SER A 369 41.37 -15.16 -1.92
N ALA A 370 40.31 -15.24 -2.72
CA ALA A 370 39.07 -14.48 -2.56
C ALA A 370 39.19 -12.94 -2.66
N ALA A 371 40.27 -12.39 -3.21
CA ALA A 371 40.37 -10.99 -3.63
C ALA A 371 39.40 -10.64 -4.80
N PRO A 372 39.09 -9.35 -5.05
CA PRO A 372 39.56 -8.15 -4.33
C PRO A 372 38.76 -7.81 -3.07
N PHE A 373 39.45 -7.36 -2.01
CA PHE A 373 38.83 -6.81 -0.81
C PHE A 373 39.72 -5.82 -0.03
N ILE A 374 39.08 -5.03 0.82
CA ILE A 374 39.66 -4.25 1.91
C ILE A 374 39.14 -4.86 3.22
N ASP A 375 40.03 -5.33 4.09
CA ASP A 375 39.73 -5.81 5.44
C ASP A 375 40.20 -4.81 6.48
N ILE A 376 39.32 -4.47 7.42
CA ILE A 376 39.67 -3.85 8.70
C ILE A 376 39.67 -4.96 9.74
N VAL A 377 40.84 -5.23 10.30
CA VAL A 377 41.12 -6.34 11.21
C VAL A 377 41.46 -5.78 12.59
N ASP A 378 40.96 -6.40 13.66
CA ASP A 378 41.30 -6.04 15.04
C ASP A 378 41.15 -7.25 15.98
N GLY A 379 41.86 -7.25 17.11
CA GLY A 379 41.92 -8.40 18.03
C GLY A 379 42.94 -9.48 17.64
N VAL A 380 43.92 -9.17 16.79
CA VAL A 380 45.00 -10.11 16.40
C VAL A 380 46.01 -10.27 17.53
N TYR A 381 45.78 -11.23 18.42
CA TYR A 381 46.66 -11.56 19.55
C TYR A 381 47.64 -12.73 19.28
N SER A 382 47.61 -13.34 18.09
CA SER A 382 48.63 -14.30 17.64
C SER A 382 48.62 -14.44 16.10
N HIS A 383 49.69 -14.95 15.50
CA HIS A 383 49.70 -15.34 14.07
C HIS A 383 48.67 -16.43 13.72
N ALA A 384 48.12 -17.14 14.70
CA ALA A 384 47.13 -18.20 14.51
C ALA A 384 45.69 -17.68 14.36
N VAL A 385 45.36 -16.52 14.96
CA VAL A 385 44.06 -15.85 14.75
C VAL A 385 44.06 -14.89 13.57
N TRP A 386 45.24 -14.58 13.01
CA TRP A 386 45.32 -13.88 11.73
C TRP A 386 44.52 -14.64 10.66
N ASN A 387 43.78 -13.90 9.83
CA ASN A 387 42.82 -14.41 8.84
C ASN A 387 41.59 -15.20 9.39
N SER A 388 41.40 -15.38 10.70
CA SER A 388 40.16 -15.99 11.24
C SER A 388 38.91 -15.13 10.97
N ALA A 389 37.71 -15.65 11.25
CA ALA A 389 36.49 -14.82 11.19
C ALA A 389 36.46 -13.79 12.34
N ASP A 390 36.87 -14.23 13.54
CA ASP A 390 36.73 -13.52 14.81
C ASP A 390 37.51 -12.20 14.89
N VAL A 391 38.50 -12.00 14.02
CA VAL A 391 39.31 -10.77 13.93
C VAL A 391 38.86 -9.79 12.84
N LYS A 392 38.01 -10.22 11.88
CA LYS A 392 37.51 -9.33 10.83
C LYS A 392 36.40 -8.44 11.42
N ARG A 393 36.54 -7.12 11.31
CA ARG A 393 35.57 -6.14 11.82
C ARG A 393 34.72 -5.51 10.73
N VAL A 394 35.34 -5.27 9.57
CA VAL A 394 34.69 -4.82 8.34
C VAL A 394 35.42 -5.45 7.15
N ARG A 395 34.66 -5.93 6.15
CA ARG A 395 35.17 -6.19 4.80
C ARG A 395 34.38 -5.38 3.78
N VAL A 396 35.09 -4.73 2.85
CA VAL A 396 34.52 -4.12 1.65
C VAL A 396 35.09 -4.83 0.42
N GLY A 397 34.23 -5.34 -0.45
CA GLY A 397 34.64 -6.10 -1.63
C GLY A 397 34.07 -7.52 -1.61
N LYS A 398 34.86 -8.51 -2.03
CA LYS A 398 34.40 -9.88 -2.23
C LYS A 398 34.27 -10.65 -0.91
N LEU A 399 33.06 -11.13 -0.62
CA LEU A 399 32.71 -11.69 0.70
C LEU A 399 33.10 -13.17 0.87
N THR A 400 33.52 -13.84 -0.21
CA THR A 400 34.09 -15.19 -0.15
C THR A 400 35.28 -15.25 0.82
N GLY A 401 35.36 -16.31 1.63
CA GLY A 401 36.35 -16.43 2.71
C GLY A 401 35.89 -15.83 4.05
N ILE A 402 34.65 -15.32 4.12
CA ILE A 402 33.91 -15.13 5.37
C ILE A 402 32.87 -16.25 5.48
N THR A 403 32.69 -16.78 6.69
CA THR A 403 31.65 -17.75 7.04
C THR A 403 30.99 -17.26 8.32
N ASP A 404 29.68 -17.03 8.26
CA ASP A 404 28.90 -16.48 9.37
C ASP A 404 27.53 -17.18 9.41
N TRP A 405 27.24 -17.88 10.51
CA TRP A 405 26.05 -18.73 10.61
C TRP A 405 24.74 -17.95 10.76
N ASP A 406 24.78 -16.72 11.28
CA ASP A 406 23.59 -15.86 11.35
C ASP A 406 23.12 -15.40 9.95
N PHE A 407 24.01 -15.49 8.95
CA PHE A 407 23.73 -15.28 7.53
C PHE A 407 23.69 -16.58 6.71
N GLY A 408 23.62 -17.74 7.36
CA GLY A 408 23.47 -19.05 6.71
C GLY A 408 24.77 -19.76 6.32
N GLY A 409 25.94 -19.26 6.72
CA GLY A 409 27.23 -19.93 6.55
C GLY A 409 28.20 -19.18 5.61
N PRO A 410 28.89 -19.86 4.68
CA PRO A 410 29.88 -19.22 3.79
C PRO A 410 29.28 -18.14 2.88
N LEU A 411 29.83 -16.93 2.95
CA LEU A 411 29.36 -15.78 2.16
C LEU A 411 29.93 -15.80 0.74
N SER A 412 29.23 -15.13 -0.19
CA SER A 412 29.61 -15.06 -1.61
C SER A 412 29.24 -13.70 -2.23
N GLY A 413 29.71 -13.47 -3.46
CA GLY A 413 29.50 -12.20 -4.17
C GLY A 413 30.36 -11.06 -3.62
N TYR A 414 29.89 -9.83 -3.84
CA TYR A 414 30.54 -8.59 -3.41
C TYR A 414 29.60 -7.77 -2.52
N GLY A 415 30.13 -7.07 -1.53
CA GLY A 415 29.34 -6.19 -0.68
C GLY A 415 30.15 -5.57 0.47
N LEU A 416 29.42 -5.25 1.54
CA LEU A 416 29.91 -4.76 2.82
C LEU A 416 29.52 -5.78 3.89
N TYR A 417 30.51 -6.34 4.60
CA TYR A 417 30.31 -7.10 5.83
C TYR A 417 30.87 -6.30 6.99
N GLY A 418 30.23 -6.32 8.16
CA GLY A 418 30.77 -5.72 9.38
C GLY A 418 29.78 -5.71 10.55
N ASN A 419 30.30 -5.72 11.76
CA ASN A 419 29.53 -6.07 12.96
C ASN A 419 28.61 -4.95 13.48
N ASN A 420 28.84 -3.69 13.10
CA ASN A 420 28.07 -2.53 13.59
C ASN A 420 28.03 -1.41 12.53
N VAL A 421 27.14 -1.54 11.54
CA VAL A 421 27.10 -0.67 10.36
C VAL A 421 25.99 0.38 10.46
N TYR A 422 26.37 1.65 10.56
CA TYR A 422 25.44 2.78 10.54
C TYR A 422 25.28 3.35 9.12
N LEU A 423 24.17 3.01 8.45
CA LEU A 423 23.81 3.54 7.14
C LEU A 423 22.85 4.73 7.25
N LYS A 424 22.90 5.65 6.27
CA LYS A 424 21.97 6.78 6.13
C LYS A 424 21.53 6.88 4.67
N GLY A 425 20.28 7.29 4.44
CA GLY A 425 19.66 7.36 3.12
C GLY A 425 18.97 6.05 2.72
N ASN A 426 18.69 5.87 1.44
CA ASN A 426 17.89 4.76 0.92
C ASN A 426 18.74 3.49 0.77
N ILE A 427 18.24 2.37 1.29
CA ILE A 427 18.82 1.04 1.06
C ILE A 427 17.95 0.32 0.03
N TYR A 428 18.49 0.09 -1.16
CA TYR A 428 17.85 -0.74 -2.20
C TYR A 428 18.39 -2.17 -2.11
N ALA A 429 17.52 -3.11 -1.75
CA ALA A 429 17.84 -4.53 -1.67
C ALA A 429 16.67 -5.37 -2.19
N THR A 430 16.96 -6.46 -2.92
CA THR A 430 15.96 -7.40 -3.43
C THR A 430 15.29 -8.20 -2.31
N SER A 431 16.01 -8.40 -1.20
CA SER A 431 15.53 -8.98 0.05
C SER A 431 16.38 -8.44 1.21
N GLY A 432 15.87 -8.55 2.43
CA GLY A 432 16.60 -8.20 3.65
C GLY A 432 16.22 -9.14 4.79
N TYR A 433 17.21 -9.56 5.58
CA TYR A 433 17.03 -10.38 6.76
C TYR A 433 17.45 -9.56 7.98
N PHE A 434 16.55 -9.43 8.95
CA PHE A 434 16.75 -8.63 10.16
C PHE A 434 16.45 -9.49 11.39
N SER A 435 17.49 -10.03 12.03
CA SER A 435 17.37 -10.71 13.32
C SER A 435 17.35 -9.68 14.44
N GLY A 436 16.17 -9.40 15.01
CA GLY A 436 16.00 -8.44 16.10
C GLY A 436 14.91 -7.38 15.83
N THR A 437 15.07 -6.20 16.43
CA THR A 437 14.08 -5.11 16.34
C THR A 437 14.31 -4.21 15.13
N LEU A 438 13.33 -4.17 14.22
CA LEU A 438 13.25 -3.13 13.18
C LEU A 438 12.47 -1.93 13.73
N ALA A 439 13.19 -0.93 14.25
CA ALA A 439 12.60 0.34 14.69
C ALA A 439 12.54 1.34 13.52
N SER A 440 11.37 1.94 13.30
CA SER A 440 11.20 3.09 12.40
C SER A 440 10.27 4.12 13.05
N SER A 441 10.53 5.41 12.81
CA SER A 441 9.64 6.50 13.21
C SER A 441 8.52 6.78 12.20
N ASN A 442 8.68 6.34 10.95
CA ASN A 442 7.68 6.38 9.88
C ASN A 442 8.19 5.52 8.70
N GLY A 443 7.34 4.69 8.10
CA GLY A 443 7.66 3.99 6.85
C GLY A 443 6.74 2.81 6.55
N MET A 444 6.87 2.21 5.36
CA MET A 444 6.05 1.06 4.94
C MET A 444 6.82 -0.27 4.99
N ILE A 445 6.24 -1.29 5.62
CA ILE A 445 6.63 -2.70 5.52
C ILE A 445 5.57 -3.41 4.67
N GLY A 446 5.90 -3.82 3.45
CA GLY A 446 5.00 -4.64 2.62
C GLY A 446 3.62 -4.04 2.33
N GLY A 447 3.49 -2.70 2.33
CA GLY A 447 2.21 -1.98 2.19
C GLY A 447 1.51 -1.63 3.50
N TRP A 448 2.08 -1.99 4.66
CA TRP A 448 1.63 -1.54 5.98
C TRP A 448 2.53 -0.42 6.49
N ALA A 449 1.95 0.72 6.85
CA ALA A 449 2.64 1.82 7.52
C ALA A 449 2.89 1.51 9.00
N LEU A 450 4.11 1.81 9.44
CA LEU A 450 4.51 1.89 10.85
C LEU A 450 4.40 3.33 11.34
N ASP A 451 3.75 3.48 12.49
CA ASP A 451 3.81 4.64 13.39
C ASP A 451 4.22 4.13 14.79
N VAL A 452 4.54 5.03 15.72
CA VAL A 452 5.22 4.75 17.01
C VAL A 452 4.60 3.63 17.85
N ASN A 453 3.29 3.43 17.74
CA ASN A 453 2.52 2.41 18.47
C ASN A 453 1.59 1.58 17.56
N LEU A 454 1.57 1.81 16.25
CA LEU A 454 0.48 1.42 15.34
C LEU A 454 1.04 0.82 14.04
N LEU A 455 0.64 -0.41 13.73
CA LEU A 455 0.85 -1.03 12.42
C LEU A 455 -0.49 -0.98 11.66
N HIS A 456 -0.55 -0.25 10.53
CA HIS A 456 -1.79 -0.04 9.79
C HIS A 456 -1.60 -0.11 8.27
N SER A 457 -2.66 -0.39 7.51
CA SER A 457 -2.67 -0.32 6.05
C SER A 457 -4.02 0.17 5.54
N GLY A 458 -4.06 0.75 4.34
CA GLY A 458 -5.25 1.33 3.72
C GLY A 458 -5.67 2.71 4.25
N THR A 459 -6.50 3.41 3.49
CA THR A 459 -7.10 4.71 3.86
C THR A 459 -8.61 4.58 4.03
N ASP A 460 -9.21 5.55 4.73
CA ASP A 460 -10.66 5.73 4.85
C ASP A 460 -11.38 4.42 5.27
N THR A 461 -12.38 3.97 4.52
CA THR A 461 -13.12 2.74 4.81
C THR A 461 -12.33 1.45 4.56
N ASN A 462 -11.10 1.53 4.06
CA ASN A 462 -10.23 0.39 3.81
C ASN A 462 -9.10 0.27 4.85
N THR A 463 -9.04 1.16 5.86
CA THR A 463 -8.01 1.08 6.91
C THR A 463 -8.20 -0.17 7.78
N VAL A 464 -7.10 -0.91 7.99
CA VAL A 464 -6.99 -2.04 8.94
C VAL A 464 -5.73 -1.83 9.79
N ALA A 465 -5.82 -2.05 11.11
CA ALA A 465 -4.70 -1.76 12.00
C ALA A 465 -4.66 -2.57 13.31
N LEU A 466 -3.46 -2.59 13.91
CA LEU A 466 -3.15 -3.11 15.24
C LEU A 466 -2.52 -1.99 16.09
N ASP A 467 -3.19 -1.57 17.17
CA ASP A 467 -2.74 -0.50 18.07
C ASP A 467 -2.25 -1.05 19.42
N SER A 468 -0.96 -0.86 19.67
CA SER A 468 -0.30 -1.29 20.90
C SER A 468 -0.29 -0.23 22.00
N GLY A 469 -0.53 1.05 21.69
CA GLY A 469 -0.17 2.19 22.54
C GLY A 469 -1.00 3.45 22.30
N GLY A 470 -2.25 3.43 22.76
CA GLY A 470 -3.08 4.62 22.77
C GLY A 470 -4.44 4.41 23.46
N ILE A 471 -5.33 5.35 23.20
CA ILE A 471 -6.76 5.32 23.57
C ILE A 471 -7.63 4.60 22.53
N ASN A 472 -7.04 4.16 21.42
CA ASN A 472 -7.72 3.48 20.32
C ASN A 472 -8.10 2.03 20.68
N PRO A 473 -9.02 1.40 19.91
CA PRO A 473 -9.18 -0.06 19.91
C PRO A 473 -7.87 -0.75 19.54
N ALA A 474 -7.58 -1.90 20.16
CA ALA A 474 -6.34 -2.65 19.95
C ALA A 474 -6.26 -3.30 18.55
N ILE A 475 -7.42 -3.61 17.97
CA ILE A 475 -7.57 -4.04 16.58
C ILE A 475 -8.74 -3.25 16.00
N TYR A 476 -8.60 -2.67 14.81
CA TYR A 476 -9.72 -2.04 14.12
C TYR A 476 -9.62 -2.20 12.60
N ALA A 477 -10.78 -2.25 11.93
CA ALA A 477 -10.89 -2.42 10.50
C ALA A 477 -12.14 -1.71 9.94
N GLY A 478 -11.98 -1.10 8.77
CA GLY A 478 -13.05 -0.51 7.97
C GLY A 478 -13.29 0.99 8.15
N HIS A 479 -12.42 1.70 8.88
CA HIS A 479 -12.45 3.18 8.97
C HIS A 479 -11.11 3.75 9.47
N ALA A 480 -10.72 4.94 8.99
CA ALA A 480 -9.48 5.62 9.37
C ALA A 480 -9.50 6.19 10.80
N THR A 481 -10.63 6.77 11.24
CA THR A 481 -10.86 7.11 12.66
C THR A 481 -11.18 5.83 13.43
N PRO A 482 -10.35 5.38 14.39
CA PRO A 482 -10.44 4.03 14.95
C PRO A 482 -11.75 3.74 15.69
N THR A 483 -12.27 4.72 16.44
CA THR A 483 -13.52 4.62 17.22
C THR A 483 -14.79 4.56 16.36
N SER A 484 -14.68 4.87 15.06
CA SER A 484 -15.77 4.81 14.09
C SER A 484 -15.65 3.58 13.18
N ALA A 485 -14.74 2.66 13.46
CA ALA A 485 -14.54 1.46 12.65
C ALA A 485 -15.72 0.47 12.78
N PRO A 486 -16.26 -0.05 11.64
CA PRO A 486 -17.34 -1.03 11.63
C PRO A 486 -16.92 -2.40 12.17
N PHE A 487 -15.62 -2.62 12.42
CA PHE A 487 -15.08 -3.69 13.26
C PHE A 487 -13.99 -3.10 14.17
N GLN A 488 -14.13 -3.27 15.49
CA GLN A 488 -13.14 -2.84 16.47
C GLN A 488 -13.14 -3.75 17.71
N VAL A 489 -11.95 -4.00 18.27
CA VAL A 489 -11.75 -4.78 19.50
C VAL A 489 -11.07 -3.90 20.54
N SER A 490 -11.68 -3.73 21.71
CA SER A 490 -11.10 -2.94 22.80
C SER A 490 -9.81 -3.57 23.35
N ARG A 491 -9.01 -2.79 24.09
CA ARG A 491 -7.89 -3.30 24.90
C ARG A 491 -8.29 -4.43 25.88
N THR A 492 -9.56 -4.53 26.25
CA THR A 492 -10.11 -5.56 27.15
C THR A 492 -10.79 -6.72 26.40
N GLY A 493 -10.63 -6.82 25.07
CA GLY A 493 -11.19 -7.89 24.25
C GLY A 493 -12.67 -7.74 23.90
N ALA A 494 -13.29 -6.59 24.18
CA ALA A 494 -14.68 -6.35 23.82
C ALA A 494 -14.78 -6.06 22.31
N LEU A 495 -15.43 -6.95 21.56
CA LEU A 495 -15.72 -6.80 20.14
C LEU A 495 -16.95 -5.91 19.92
N THR A 496 -16.79 -4.87 19.10
CA THR A 496 -17.89 -4.12 18.48
C THR A 496 -17.80 -4.32 16.98
N ALA A 497 -18.88 -4.77 16.35
CA ALA A 497 -18.96 -4.90 14.90
C ALA A 497 -20.36 -4.51 14.38
N THR A 498 -20.43 -3.90 13.20
CA THR A 498 -21.70 -3.54 12.54
C THR A 498 -22.51 -4.78 12.16
N ASN A 499 -21.84 -5.86 11.79
CA ASN A 499 -22.39 -7.20 11.58
C ASN A 499 -21.36 -8.24 12.01
N ALA A 500 -21.79 -9.40 12.49
CA ALA A 500 -20.91 -10.54 12.80
C ALA A 500 -21.61 -11.86 12.48
N THR A 501 -20.92 -12.75 11.76
CA THR A 501 -21.38 -14.11 11.45
C THR A 501 -20.56 -15.10 12.24
N ILE A 502 -21.19 -15.84 13.15
CA ILE A 502 -20.54 -16.89 13.95
C ILE A 502 -21.02 -18.23 13.40
N ALA A 503 -20.10 -19.02 12.83
CA ALA A 503 -20.41 -20.30 12.18
C ALA A 503 -20.32 -21.52 13.11
N GLY A 504 -19.81 -21.34 14.33
CA GLY A 504 -19.82 -22.32 15.42
C GLY A 504 -20.65 -21.81 16.61
N ASP A 505 -20.41 -22.37 17.79
CA ASP A 505 -21.18 -22.02 18.99
C ASP A 505 -20.93 -20.59 19.49
N PHE A 506 -22.00 -19.86 19.77
CA PHE A 506 -21.96 -18.65 20.59
C PHE A 506 -22.17 -19.01 22.06
N SER A 507 -21.12 -18.91 22.88
CA SER A 507 -21.16 -19.20 24.32
C SER A 507 -20.78 -17.96 25.14
N VAL A 508 -21.44 -17.79 26.30
CA VAL A 508 -21.21 -16.64 27.20
C VAL A 508 -20.74 -17.16 28.56
N ALA A 509 -19.43 -17.32 28.71
CA ALA A 509 -18.78 -17.80 29.93
C ALA A 509 -18.65 -16.69 30.99
N SER A 510 -19.76 -16.07 31.40
CA SER A 510 -19.77 -15.00 32.42
C SER A 510 -20.73 -15.28 33.57
N SER A 511 -20.22 -15.20 34.80
CA SER A 511 -21.01 -15.31 36.04
C SER A 511 -21.85 -14.07 36.35
N THR A 512 -21.57 -12.91 35.72
CA THR A 512 -22.30 -11.66 35.94
C THR A 512 -23.42 -11.41 34.91
N PHE A 513 -23.66 -12.37 34.02
CA PHE A 513 -24.67 -12.31 32.96
C PHE A 513 -26.13 -12.13 33.48
N GLY A 514 -26.38 -12.50 34.75
CA GLY A 514 -27.70 -12.63 35.38
C GLY A 514 -28.51 -11.35 35.66
N THR A 515 -28.19 -10.20 35.05
CA THR A 515 -29.00 -8.97 35.16
C THR A 515 -29.42 -8.36 33.81
N SER A 516 -28.75 -8.70 32.71
CA SER A 516 -28.98 -8.05 31.40
C SER A 516 -29.20 -9.00 30.22
N GLY A 517 -28.80 -10.28 30.34
CA GLY A 517 -29.00 -11.31 29.30
C GLY A 517 -28.25 -11.08 27.97
N VAL A 518 -28.60 -11.85 26.92
CA VAL A 518 -28.17 -11.53 25.55
C VAL A 518 -29.11 -10.47 24.98
N GLN A 519 -28.62 -9.26 24.73
CA GLN A 519 -29.45 -8.19 24.17
C GLN A 519 -29.37 -8.18 22.64
N MET A 520 -30.23 -8.97 21.99
CA MET A 520 -30.37 -9.00 20.53
C MET A 520 -31.32 -7.88 20.04
N GLN A 521 -30.74 -6.72 19.70
CA GLN A 521 -31.41 -5.55 19.12
C GLN A 521 -31.51 -5.62 17.58
N TYR A 522 -32.14 -4.68 16.85
CA TYR A 522 -33.40 -3.91 17.03
C TYR A 522 -33.56 -3.09 15.74
N ASN A 523 -34.30 -3.61 14.76
CA ASN A 523 -34.44 -2.93 13.45
C ASN A 523 -35.70 -2.07 13.45
N SER A 524 -35.55 -0.74 13.33
CA SER A 524 -36.63 0.20 12.98
C SER A 524 -37.93 -0.06 13.76
N ASN A 525 -37.82 -0.14 15.09
CA ASN A 525 -38.89 -0.46 16.04
C ASN A 525 -39.38 -1.93 16.05
N SER A 526 -38.50 -2.90 15.73
CA SER A 526 -38.75 -4.33 15.96
C SER A 526 -37.46 -5.13 16.26
N PRO A 527 -37.24 -5.58 17.52
CA PRO A 527 -36.23 -6.59 17.84
C PRO A 527 -36.67 -7.97 17.36
N ARG A 528 -35.71 -8.81 16.96
CA ARG A 528 -35.96 -10.13 16.38
C ARG A 528 -35.08 -11.17 17.06
N PHE A 529 -35.44 -11.57 18.28
CA PHE A 529 -34.91 -12.83 18.83
C PHE A 529 -35.54 -13.99 18.03
N TYR A 530 -34.82 -14.44 17.00
CA TYR A 530 -35.29 -15.38 16.00
C TYR A 530 -34.30 -16.53 15.88
N VAL A 531 -34.70 -17.71 16.32
CA VAL A 531 -33.84 -18.91 16.40
C VAL A 531 -34.42 -20.00 15.50
N GLY A 532 -34.28 -19.79 14.18
CA GLY A 532 -34.98 -20.61 13.19
C GLY A 532 -34.40 -20.54 11.78
N ASP A 533 -34.92 -21.41 10.92
CA ASP A 533 -34.54 -21.64 9.51
C ASP A 533 -35.59 -21.09 8.51
N GLY A 534 -36.66 -20.47 9.01
CA GLY A 534 -37.81 -20.03 8.22
C GLY A 534 -38.83 -21.13 7.86
N SER A 535 -38.55 -22.40 8.15
CA SER A 535 -39.34 -23.54 7.62
C SER A 535 -39.74 -24.60 8.64
N SER A 536 -38.93 -24.88 9.66
CA SER A 536 -39.09 -26.07 10.52
C SER A 536 -38.78 -25.87 12.02
N ALA A 537 -38.07 -24.81 12.42
CA ALA A 537 -37.78 -24.54 13.84
C ALA A 537 -37.83 -23.04 14.19
N PHE A 538 -38.20 -22.72 15.44
CA PHE A 538 -38.30 -21.34 15.95
C PHE A 538 -37.70 -21.15 17.36
N LEU A 539 -37.54 -22.23 18.14
CA LEU A 539 -36.60 -22.36 19.26
C LEU A 539 -36.43 -23.86 19.52
N LYS A 540 -35.24 -24.43 19.32
CA LYS A 540 -34.97 -25.86 19.58
C LYS A 540 -33.93 -26.04 20.68
N TYR A 541 -34.33 -26.62 21.80
CA TYR A 541 -33.42 -27.00 22.89
C TYR A 541 -33.26 -28.52 22.91
N GLU A 542 -32.11 -28.99 22.44
CA GLU A 542 -31.73 -30.41 22.47
C GLU A 542 -30.52 -30.57 23.39
N THR A 543 -30.58 -31.51 24.32
CA THR A 543 -29.44 -31.90 25.16
C THR A 543 -29.48 -33.41 25.37
N ALA A 544 -28.31 -34.06 25.39
CA ALA A 544 -28.20 -35.52 25.57
C ALA A 544 -28.77 -36.03 26.91
N THR A 545 -29.08 -35.13 27.84
CA THR A 545 -29.64 -35.41 29.17
C THR A 545 -31.01 -34.77 29.43
N GLY A 546 -31.58 -34.06 28.44
CA GLY A 546 -33.00 -33.66 28.44
C GLY A 546 -33.44 -32.71 29.56
N TYR A 547 -32.82 -31.53 29.68
CA TYR A 547 -33.28 -30.47 30.58
C TYR A 547 -34.20 -29.44 29.89
N PRO A 548 -35.53 -29.62 29.81
CA PRO A 548 -36.43 -28.59 29.30
C PRO A 548 -36.40 -27.33 30.19
N ILE A 549 -36.92 -26.20 29.68
CA ILE A 549 -36.94 -24.90 30.38
C ILE A 549 -37.61 -25.05 31.76
N ALA A 550 -36.77 -25.15 32.81
CA ALA A 550 -37.16 -25.75 34.10
C ALA A 550 -38.23 -24.99 34.90
N SER A 551 -38.54 -23.74 34.52
CA SER A 551 -39.59 -22.92 35.13
C SER A 551 -40.62 -22.38 34.13
N GLY A 552 -40.58 -22.82 32.86
CA GLY A 552 -41.45 -22.33 31.78
C GLY A 552 -41.00 -21.02 31.14
N ILE A 553 -41.79 -20.53 30.17
CA ILE A 553 -41.58 -19.28 29.45
C ILE A 553 -42.40 -18.17 30.13
N TYR A 554 -41.73 -17.19 30.72
CA TYR A 554 -42.37 -16.06 31.41
C TYR A 554 -42.48 -14.84 30.49
N ILE A 555 -43.71 -14.46 30.13
CA ILE A 555 -44.01 -13.25 29.36
C ILE A 555 -44.59 -12.22 30.34
N GLN A 556 -43.97 -11.04 30.42
CA GLN A 556 -44.31 -10.00 31.39
C GLN A 556 -44.80 -8.72 30.69
N GLY A 557 -45.77 -8.03 31.29
CA GLY A 557 -46.35 -6.79 30.76
C GLY A 557 -47.47 -7.05 29.75
N ALA A 558 -47.78 -6.06 28.92
CA ALA A 558 -48.86 -6.10 27.93
C ALA A 558 -48.49 -6.88 26.64
N SER A 559 -47.73 -7.97 26.79
CA SER A 559 -47.26 -8.82 25.68
C SER A 559 -48.04 -10.13 25.66
N TYR A 560 -48.56 -10.49 24.49
CA TYR A 560 -49.47 -11.61 24.29
C TYR A 560 -49.06 -12.41 23.05
N VAL A 561 -49.36 -13.71 23.04
CA VAL A 561 -49.14 -14.56 21.86
C VAL A 561 -50.24 -14.22 20.86
N THR A 562 -49.87 -13.61 19.73
CA THR A 562 -50.79 -13.17 18.66
C THR A 562 -51.26 -14.29 17.72
N GLY A 563 -50.76 -15.51 17.90
CA GLY A 563 -51.11 -16.69 17.10
C GLY A 563 -51.37 -17.93 17.95
N SER A 564 -51.62 -19.06 17.29
CA SER A 564 -51.94 -20.33 17.95
C SER A 564 -50.76 -20.89 18.75
N VAL A 565 -51.00 -21.27 20.00
CA VAL A 565 -50.09 -22.17 20.74
C VAL A 565 -50.36 -23.60 20.25
N TYR A 566 -49.41 -24.19 19.53
CA TYR A 566 -49.52 -25.54 18.96
C TYR A 566 -48.62 -26.52 19.70
N ALA A 567 -49.21 -27.56 20.29
CA ALA A 567 -48.49 -28.64 20.97
C ALA A 567 -48.54 -29.90 20.10
N GLY A 568 -47.54 -30.06 19.22
CA GLY A 568 -47.67 -30.84 17.97
C GLY A 568 -48.05 -32.32 18.05
N GLY A 569 -48.05 -32.93 19.24
CA GLY A 569 -48.60 -34.26 19.49
C GLY A 569 -49.02 -34.46 20.96
N GLY A 570 -49.35 -33.39 21.68
CA GLY A 570 -49.61 -33.44 23.12
C GLY A 570 -50.60 -32.37 23.59
N ALA A 571 -51.21 -32.60 24.75
CA ALA A 571 -52.15 -31.63 25.33
C ALA A 571 -51.41 -30.39 25.90
N ILE A 572 -51.99 -29.21 25.71
CA ILE A 572 -51.60 -28.00 26.44
C ILE A 572 -52.02 -28.20 27.91
N ARG A 573 -51.06 -28.53 28.78
CA ARG A 573 -51.29 -28.74 30.20
C ARG A 573 -51.31 -27.39 30.94
N LEU A 574 -52.51 -26.97 31.33
CA LEU A 574 -52.72 -25.80 32.19
C LEU A 574 -52.55 -26.17 33.68
N SER A 575 -52.26 -25.18 34.53
CA SER A 575 -51.95 -25.37 35.97
C SER A 575 -53.02 -26.16 36.73
N THR A 576 -52.63 -27.00 37.69
CA THR A 576 -53.58 -27.74 38.55
C THR A 576 -54.40 -26.85 39.49
N ASN A 577 -54.00 -25.58 39.69
CA ASN A 577 -54.76 -24.56 40.40
C ASN A 577 -54.71 -23.22 39.64
N GLY A 578 -55.82 -22.45 39.67
CA GLY A 578 -55.84 -21.06 39.20
C GLY A 578 -55.90 -20.85 37.67
N GLN A 579 -56.52 -21.77 36.91
CA GLN A 579 -56.74 -21.59 35.47
C GLN A 579 -57.80 -20.51 35.17
N SER A 580 -57.40 -19.24 35.14
CA SER A 580 -58.29 -18.13 34.74
C SER A 580 -58.44 -18.06 33.22
N LEU A 581 -59.31 -18.89 32.65
CA LEU A 581 -59.63 -18.81 31.22
C LEU A 581 -60.80 -17.85 30.97
N THR A 582 -60.49 -16.64 30.50
CA THR A 582 -61.48 -15.61 30.17
C THR A 582 -62.29 -16.00 28.94
N LEU A 583 -63.55 -16.41 29.15
CA LEU A 583 -64.56 -16.53 28.09
C LEU A 583 -64.85 -15.16 27.46
N PRO A 584 -65.26 -15.07 26.18
CA PRO A 584 -65.58 -13.80 25.56
C PRO A 584 -66.81 -13.16 26.22
N THR A 585 -66.67 -11.91 26.64
CA THR A 585 -67.78 -11.10 27.16
C THR A 585 -68.53 -10.45 25.99
N ASP A 586 -69.25 -11.26 25.23
CA ASP A 586 -70.18 -10.80 24.18
C ASP A 586 -71.64 -11.00 24.65
N THR A 587 -72.54 -10.13 24.20
CA THR A 587 -73.85 -9.90 24.85
C THR A 587 -74.98 -10.75 24.28
N SER A 588 -74.67 -11.92 23.70
CA SER A 588 -75.62 -12.80 23.02
C SER A 588 -75.34 -14.29 23.26
N PRO A 589 -76.35 -15.17 23.44
CA PRO A 589 -76.16 -16.61 23.62
C PRO A 589 -75.80 -17.36 22.32
N ASN A 590 -75.78 -16.68 21.17
CA ASN A 590 -75.23 -17.24 19.92
C ASN A 590 -73.71 -17.34 20.04
N ILE A 591 -73.18 -18.56 20.17
CA ILE A 591 -71.73 -18.85 20.22
C ILE A 591 -71.07 -18.30 18.94
N PRO A 592 -70.31 -17.17 18.98
CA PRO A 592 -69.84 -16.53 17.76
C PRO A 592 -68.72 -17.38 17.17
N THR A 593 -69.03 -18.11 16.10
CA THR A 593 -68.12 -19.07 15.47
C THR A 593 -66.78 -18.45 15.05
N SER A 594 -66.72 -17.14 14.86
CA SER A 594 -65.49 -16.36 14.70
C SER A 594 -64.58 -16.30 15.94
N THR A 595 -65.12 -16.10 17.15
CA THR A 595 -64.31 -15.79 18.35
C THR A 595 -64.76 -16.49 19.63
N SER A 596 -63.82 -17.26 20.20
CA SER A 596 -63.62 -17.51 21.64
C SER A 596 -64.62 -18.38 22.44
N GLY A 597 -64.17 -18.80 23.63
CA GLY A 597 -64.71 -19.91 24.44
C GLY A 597 -63.81 -21.15 24.33
N ILE A 598 -63.97 -22.17 25.20
CA ILE A 598 -63.33 -23.48 25.01
C ILE A 598 -64.05 -24.22 23.88
N ARG A 599 -63.83 -23.77 22.65
CA ARG A 599 -64.45 -24.37 21.48
C ARG A 599 -63.60 -25.55 21.01
N TRP A 600 -63.87 -26.71 21.61
CA TRP A 600 -63.51 -27.99 21.01
C TRP A 600 -64.11 -28.03 19.61
N ARG A 601 -63.27 -28.20 18.60
CA ARG A 601 -63.67 -28.33 17.20
C ARG A 601 -62.99 -29.54 16.59
N ALA A 602 -63.67 -30.17 15.64
CA ALA A 602 -62.98 -30.62 14.46
C ALA A 602 -62.71 -29.38 13.58
N ASP A 603 -61.44 -28.96 13.52
CA ASP A 603 -60.87 -27.97 12.59
C ASP A 603 -61.26 -26.47 12.75
N VAL A 604 -60.41 -25.58 12.21
CA VAL A 604 -60.54 -24.12 12.17
C VAL A 604 -60.30 -23.62 10.73
N THR A 605 -61.23 -23.94 9.83
CA THR A 605 -61.30 -23.37 8.48
C THR A 605 -62.62 -22.67 8.17
N ALA A 606 -63.68 -22.90 8.96
CA ALA A 606 -64.95 -22.18 8.89
C ALA A 606 -65.32 -21.54 10.24
N ASN A 607 -65.81 -20.31 10.19
CA ASN A 607 -66.10 -19.45 11.34
C ASN A 607 -67.50 -18.78 11.28
N SER A 608 -68.40 -19.30 10.45
CA SER A 608 -69.86 -19.15 10.58
C SER A 608 -70.45 -20.35 11.34
N TRP A 609 -71.60 -20.15 12.00
CA TRP A 609 -72.49 -21.25 12.41
C TRP A 609 -73.34 -21.52 11.19
N SER A 610 -72.75 -22.23 10.22
CA SER A 610 -73.42 -22.42 8.94
C SER A 610 -74.53 -23.43 9.12
N ASN A 611 -75.56 -23.25 8.30
CA ASN A 611 -76.56 -24.27 8.03
C ASN A 611 -76.01 -25.43 7.17
N THR A 612 -74.68 -25.63 7.17
CA THR A 612 -73.97 -26.63 6.36
C THR A 612 -72.91 -27.37 7.19
N THR A 613 -72.98 -27.28 8.52
CA THR A 613 -72.04 -27.94 9.45
C THR A 613 -72.75 -28.21 10.78
N SER A 614 -72.49 -29.37 11.40
CA SER A 614 -73.07 -29.76 12.69
C SER A 614 -72.13 -29.42 13.87
N TYR A 615 -72.71 -29.03 15.02
CA TYR A 615 -71.94 -28.50 16.16
C TYR A 615 -72.28 -29.19 17.50
N ALA A 616 -71.25 -29.41 18.33
CA ALA A 616 -71.39 -29.89 19.70
C ALA A 616 -70.45 -29.13 20.64
N GLY A 617 -70.94 -28.68 21.80
CA GLY A 617 -70.13 -27.98 22.79
C GLY A 617 -70.84 -27.86 24.14
N VAL A 618 -70.07 -27.92 25.22
CA VAL A 618 -70.55 -27.74 26.60
C VAL A 618 -70.13 -26.36 27.09
N ILE A 619 -71.10 -25.53 27.49
CA ILE A 619 -70.84 -24.26 28.19
C ILE A 619 -71.59 -24.31 29.52
N ALA A 620 -70.87 -24.63 30.59
CA ALA A 620 -71.31 -24.29 31.94
C ALA A 620 -70.96 -22.81 32.18
N TYR A 621 -71.95 -21.95 32.39
CA TYR A 621 -71.73 -20.58 32.86
C TYR A 621 -72.54 -20.32 34.12
N LYS A 622 -72.00 -19.50 35.03
CA LYS A 622 -72.83 -18.95 36.11
C LYS A 622 -73.67 -17.82 35.53
N ASN A 623 -74.99 -17.90 35.66
CA ASN A 623 -75.84 -16.73 35.47
C ASN A 623 -75.57 -15.80 36.67
N THR A 624 -75.22 -14.55 36.38
CA THR A 624 -74.69 -13.61 37.37
C THR A 624 -75.78 -12.81 38.09
N SER A 625 -77.06 -13.11 37.85
CA SER A 625 -78.14 -12.65 38.72
C SER A 625 -78.06 -13.30 40.11
N VAL A 626 -78.77 -12.69 41.07
CA VAL A 626 -78.94 -13.19 42.45
C VAL A 626 -80.42 -13.40 42.83
N ASN A 627 -81.33 -13.07 41.92
CA ASN A 627 -82.71 -13.53 42.01
C ASN A 627 -83.25 -13.72 40.57
N PRO A 628 -83.18 -14.94 40.01
CA PRO A 628 -82.62 -16.16 40.62
C PRO A 628 -81.07 -16.10 40.75
N ASP A 629 -80.51 -16.66 41.84
CA ASP A 629 -79.08 -16.97 41.96
C ASP A 629 -78.85 -18.40 41.45
N VAL A 630 -78.38 -18.55 40.20
CA VAL A 630 -78.30 -19.84 39.50
C VAL A 630 -77.04 -19.98 38.66
N MET A 631 -76.59 -21.22 38.47
CA MET A 631 -75.67 -21.57 37.39
C MET A 631 -76.46 -22.19 36.24
N ASP A 632 -76.53 -21.50 35.11
CA ASP A 632 -77.30 -21.95 33.95
C ASP A 632 -76.42 -22.77 33.01
N LEU A 633 -76.59 -24.09 33.05
CA LEU A 633 -75.94 -25.02 32.13
C LEU A 633 -76.69 -25.04 30.78
N THR A 634 -76.52 -23.98 29.98
CA THR A 634 -77.06 -23.96 28.61
C THR A 634 -76.22 -24.84 27.69
N LEU A 635 -76.71 -26.05 27.46
CA LEU A 635 -76.24 -26.94 26.41
C LEU A 635 -77.05 -26.70 25.14
N THR A 636 -76.36 -26.57 24.00
CA THR A 636 -77.01 -26.38 22.68
C THR A 636 -76.38 -27.33 21.68
N SER A 637 -77.23 -28.12 21.01
CA SER A 637 -76.89 -28.91 19.83
C SER A 637 -77.72 -28.42 18.67
N VAL A 638 -77.15 -28.38 17.47
CA VAL A 638 -77.89 -28.10 16.23
C VAL A 638 -77.39 -28.99 15.10
N VAL A 639 -78.28 -29.16 14.15
CA VAL A 639 -78.05 -29.67 12.81
C VAL A 639 -78.28 -28.49 11.86
N GLY A 640 -77.43 -28.29 10.85
CA GLY A 640 -77.61 -27.22 9.85
C GLY A 640 -78.50 -27.66 8.69
N ASP A 641 -79.21 -26.74 8.02
CA ASP A 641 -80.17 -26.99 6.92
C ASP A 641 -79.81 -28.09 5.91
N ASP A 642 -78.54 -28.22 5.47
CA ASP A 642 -78.08 -29.30 4.58
C ASP A 642 -78.31 -30.71 5.18
N ASP A 643 -78.12 -30.82 6.49
CA ASP A 643 -78.34 -32.01 7.32
C ASP A 643 -79.73 -32.02 8.01
N ASP A 644 -80.45 -30.88 8.08
CA ASP A 644 -81.73 -30.72 8.81
C ASP A 644 -82.86 -31.53 8.19
N ALA A 645 -82.76 -31.98 6.94
CA ALA A 645 -83.69 -32.96 6.38
C ALA A 645 -83.44 -34.40 6.89
N THR A 646 -82.31 -34.64 7.56
CA THR A 646 -81.75 -35.97 7.84
C THR A 646 -81.59 -36.26 9.34
N PHE A 647 -81.16 -35.29 10.15
CA PHE A 647 -80.80 -35.50 11.57
C PHE A 647 -81.58 -34.58 12.53
N ASP A 648 -81.87 -35.10 13.72
CA ASP A 648 -82.59 -34.37 14.77
C ASP A 648 -81.61 -33.65 15.71
N ALA A 649 -81.82 -32.36 15.97
CA ALA A 649 -81.02 -31.58 16.92
C ALA A 649 -81.46 -31.86 18.36
N ARG A 650 -80.55 -32.36 19.21
CA ARG A 650 -80.93 -32.89 20.54
C ARG A 650 -79.98 -32.49 21.66
N VAL A 651 -80.56 -31.92 22.71
CA VAL A 651 -79.89 -31.64 23.99
C VAL A 651 -80.38 -32.67 25.02
N VAL A 652 -79.47 -33.25 25.80
CA VAL A 652 -79.82 -34.28 26.80
C VAL A 652 -79.15 -33.95 28.13
N LEU A 653 -79.94 -33.90 29.20
CA LEU A 653 -79.46 -34.03 30.58
C LEU A 653 -79.75 -35.47 31.02
N GLN A 654 -78.70 -36.26 31.26
CA GLN A 654 -78.79 -37.71 31.41
C GLN A 654 -78.16 -38.17 32.73
N ALA A 655 -78.98 -38.60 33.68
CA ALA A 655 -78.53 -39.33 34.87
C ALA A 655 -78.52 -40.83 34.55
N GLY A 656 -77.50 -41.26 33.80
CA GLY A 656 -77.33 -42.65 33.39
C GLY A 656 -76.81 -43.54 34.51
N HIS A 657 -77.62 -44.48 34.98
CA HIS A 657 -77.23 -45.48 35.96
C HIS A 657 -77.09 -46.85 35.27
N TYR A 658 -75.84 -47.27 35.04
CA TYR A 658 -75.54 -48.58 34.47
C TYR A 658 -75.40 -49.62 35.58
N ALA A 659 -76.42 -50.45 35.80
CA ALA A 659 -76.45 -51.42 36.89
C ALA A 659 -77.03 -52.78 36.44
N SER A 660 -76.46 -53.87 36.95
CA SER A 660 -76.90 -55.25 36.66
C SER A 660 -77.05 -55.59 35.16
N GLY A 661 -76.27 -54.93 34.29
CA GLY A 661 -76.27 -55.14 32.84
C GLY A 661 -77.35 -54.35 32.07
N VAL A 662 -78.16 -53.53 32.75
CA VAL A 662 -79.13 -52.62 32.12
C VAL A 662 -78.66 -51.19 32.33
N TYR A 663 -78.68 -50.40 31.26
CA TYR A 663 -78.62 -48.94 31.38
C TYR A 663 -80.04 -48.43 31.61
N THR A 664 -80.33 -47.99 32.83
CA THR A 664 -81.51 -47.17 33.10
C THR A 664 -81.05 -45.72 33.24
N ASP A 665 -81.61 -44.85 32.42
CA ASP A 665 -81.40 -43.41 32.55
C ASP A 665 -82.69 -42.72 32.98
N ALA A 666 -82.59 -41.92 34.05
CA ALA A 666 -83.47 -40.77 34.17
C ALA A 666 -82.89 -39.71 33.23
N ASN A 667 -83.63 -39.36 32.17
CA ASN A 667 -83.21 -38.36 31.21
C ASN A 667 -84.26 -37.26 31.02
N LEU A 668 -83.77 -36.06 30.74
CA LEU A 668 -84.55 -34.97 30.17
C LEU A 668 -83.95 -34.67 28.79
N ILE A 669 -84.65 -35.15 27.77
CA ILE A 669 -84.31 -34.95 26.37
C ILE A 669 -85.10 -33.77 25.82
N ILE A 670 -84.41 -32.77 25.29
CA ILE A 670 -85.01 -31.72 24.47
C ILE A 670 -84.63 -32.02 23.01
N THR A 671 -85.61 -32.41 22.20
CA THR A 671 -85.42 -32.73 20.78
C THR A 671 -86.13 -31.71 19.90
N ARG A 672 -85.39 -31.20 18.93
CA ARG A 672 -85.89 -30.56 17.72
C ARG A 672 -85.74 -31.57 16.60
N GLU A 673 -86.85 -32.21 16.21
CA GLU A 673 -86.84 -33.17 15.11
C GLU A 673 -86.56 -32.45 13.78
N ARG A 674 -85.93 -33.18 12.86
CA ARG A 674 -85.51 -32.75 11.52
C ARG A 674 -86.63 -32.08 10.70
N GLY A 675 -86.28 -31.06 9.91
CA GLY A 675 -87.17 -30.39 8.97
C GLY A 675 -88.33 -29.69 9.70
N THR A 676 -89.55 -29.85 9.21
CA THR A 676 -90.76 -29.32 9.88
C THR A 676 -91.25 -30.17 11.06
N GLY A 677 -90.43 -31.10 11.58
CA GLY A 677 -90.76 -32.03 12.67
C GLY A 677 -91.06 -31.38 14.02
N ALA A 678 -91.37 -32.21 15.02
CA ALA A 678 -91.81 -31.75 16.32
C ALA A 678 -90.71 -31.06 17.15
N ARG A 679 -91.15 -30.31 18.17
CA ARG A 679 -90.32 -29.72 19.22
C ARG A 679 -90.78 -30.32 20.53
N THR A 680 -90.00 -31.22 21.11
CA THR A 680 -90.43 -32.07 22.23
C THR A 680 -89.47 -31.96 23.41
N VAL A 681 -90.05 -32.05 24.61
CA VAL A 681 -89.32 -32.24 25.86
C VAL A 681 -89.79 -33.57 26.43
N ASN A 682 -88.99 -34.62 26.25
CA ASN A 682 -89.28 -35.97 26.69
C ASN A 682 -88.53 -36.24 27.99
N ALA A 683 -89.27 -36.47 29.07
CA ALA A 683 -88.72 -36.94 30.34
C ALA A 683 -88.88 -38.48 30.43
N ASN A 684 -87.80 -39.23 30.22
CA ASN A 684 -87.84 -40.68 30.41
C ASN A 684 -87.68 -41.01 31.90
N CYS A 685 -88.79 -41.33 32.58
CA CYS A 685 -88.81 -41.63 34.01
C CYS A 685 -90.10 -42.37 34.44
N ASP A 686 -90.02 -43.18 35.50
CA ASP A 686 -91.19 -43.86 36.09
C ASP A 686 -92.13 -42.90 36.85
N THR A 687 -91.66 -41.70 37.21
CA THR A 687 -92.42 -40.71 37.99
C THR A 687 -91.84 -39.32 37.76
N PHE A 688 -92.72 -38.36 37.46
CA PHE A 688 -92.41 -36.93 37.39
C PHE A 688 -93.25 -36.19 38.45
N SER A 689 -92.66 -35.25 39.19
CA SER A 689 -93.29 -34.63 40.35
C SER A 689 -93.03 -33.13 40.45
N ALA A 690 -94.03 -32.38 40.88
CA ALA A 690 -93.97 -30.96 41.22
C ALA A 690 -94.62 -30.75 42.60
N GLU A 691 -94.11 -29.81 43.40
CA GLU A 691 -94.55 -29.61 44.80
C GLU A 691 -95.80 -28.74 44.95
N ALA A 692 -96.25 -28.10 43.88
CA ALA A 692 -97.44 -27.24 43.83
C ALA A 692 -98.29 -27.57 42.59
N ASP A 693 -98.54 -26.59 41.72
CA ASP A 693 -99.38 -26.75 40.53
C ASP A 693 -98.56 -27.07 39.28
N ILE A 694 -99.17 -27.77 38.31
CA ILE A 694 -98.67 -27.90 36.93
C ILE A 694 -99.64 -27.17 36.02
N TYR A 695 -99.19 -26.07 35.42
CA TYR A 695 -100.00 -25.25 34.51
C TYR A 695 -99.74 -25.66 33.06
N ALA A 696 -100.79 -26.09 32.35
CA ALA A 696 -100.80 -26.23 30.89
C ALA A 696 -101.49 -25.01 30.26
N GLY A 697 -100.84 -24.39 29.27
CA GLY A 697 -101.40 -23.23 28.56
C GLY A 697 -102.42 -23.58 27.46
N ASP A 698 -102.50 -24.86 27.09
CA ASP A 698 -103.33 -25.42 26.02
C ASP A 698 -103.89 -26.80 26.46
N ASN A 699 -104.68 -27.44 25.59
CA ASN A 699 -105.38 -28.71 25.87
C ASN A 699 -104.47 -29.84 26.39
N ILE A 700 -104.83 -30.42 27.54
CA ILE A 700 -104.29 -31.71 28.01
C ILE A 700 -105.13 -32.85 27.40
N SER A 701 -104.49 -33.87 26.83
CA SER A 701 -105.18 -35.04 26.30
C SER A 701 -105.64 -35.97 27.44
N GLY A 702 -106.95 -36.00 27.70
CA GLY A 702 -107.55 -36.61 28.91
C GLY A 702 -107.63 -38.14 28.97
N ALA A 703 -106.81 -38.89 28.21
CA ALA A 703 -106.95 -40.35 28.07
C ALA A 703 -106.72 -41.16 29.37
N SER A 704 -106.12 -40.55 30.40
CA SER A 704 -105.76 -41.22 31.67
C SER A 704 -106.03 -40.38 32.93
N ILE A 705 -106.76 -39.26 32.82
CA ILE A 705 -107.13 -38.43 33.98
C ILE A 705 -108.20 -39.17 34.79
N THR A 706 -107.90 -39.49 36.06
CA THR A 706 -108.83 -40.16 36.99
C THR A 706 -109.15 -39.25 38.17
N ASP A 707 -110.41 -38.83 38.27
CA ASP A 707 -110.94 -38.28 39.52
C ASP A 707 -111.00 -39.40 40.59
N ARG A 708 -110.87 -39.01 41.86
CA ARG A 708 -110.93 -39.87 43.04
C ARG A 708 -112.05 -39.52 44.01
N THR A 709 -113.01 -38.68 43.60
CA THR A 709 -114.27 -38.48 44.34
C THR A 709 -114.97 -39.82 44.56
N PRO A 710 -115.17 -40.28 45.82
CA PRO A 710 -115.75 -41.60 46.06
C PRO A 710 -117.21 -41.70 45.60
N HIS A 711 -117.54 -42.70 44.78
CA HIS A 711 -118.95 -43.04 44.47
C HIS A 711 -119.54 -43.95 45.55
N TYR A 712 -120.72 -43.61 46.05
CA TYR A 712 -121.44 -44.40 47.05
C TYR A 712 -122.34 -45.44 46.38
N ASP A 713 -122.30 -46.67 46.86
CA ASP A 713 -123.16 -47.77 46.40
C ASP A 713 -123.72 -48.52 47.62
N GLY A 714 -125.05 -48.46 47.82
CA GLY A 714 -125.74 -48.93 49.04
C GLY A 714 -127.12 -48.27 49.25
N ASP A 715 -127.88 -48.67 50.28
CA ASP A 715 -129.14 -47.99 50.65
C ASP A 715 -128.85 -46.73 51.47
N ALA A 716 -128.55 -45.65 50.76
CA ALA A 716 -128.20 -44.36 51.32
C ALA A 716 -129.30 -43.80 52.24
N ILE A 717 -130.57 -44.14 52.01
CA ILE A 717 -131.66 -43.74 52.92
C ILE A 717 -131.60 -44.54 54.22
N ALA A 718 -131.35 -45.84 54.17
CA ALA A 718 -131.20 -46.66 55.37
C ALA A 718 -129.99 -46.22 56.20
N GLU A 719 -128.86 -45.89 55.56
CA GLU A 719 -127.68 -45.42 56.27
C GLU A 719 -127.81 -43.97 56.78
N LEU A 720 -128.37 -43.04 55.99
CA LEU A 720 -128.62 -41.66 56.46
C LEU A 720 -129.71 -41.59 57.55
N ARG A 721 -130.64 -42.55 57.62
CA ARG A 721 -131.56 -42.71 58.78
C ARG A 721 -130.84 -43.03 60.09
N GLY A 722 -129.59 -43.49 60.05
CA GLY A 722 -128.74 -43.68 61.23
C GLY A 722 -128.11 -42.39 61.76
N VAL A 723 -128.11 -41.31 60.97
CA VAL A 723 -127.45 -40.04 61.31
C VAL A 723 -128.27 -39.27 62.34
N ARG A 724 -127.58 -38.75 63.37
CA ARG A 724 -128.17 -38.06 64.52
C ARG A 724 -127.63 -36.64 64.66
N GLY A 725 -128.40 -35.78 65.31
CA GLY A 725 -127.92 -34.50 65.80
C GLY A 725 -127.08 -34.67 67.08
N ASN A 726 -125.99 -33.92 67.21
CA ASN A 726 -125.08 -33.94 68.37
C ASN A 726 -125.61 -33.21 69.62
N GLY A 727 -126.93 -33.02 69.72
CA GLY A 727 -127.59 -32.26 70.78
C GLY A 727 -127.34 -30.74 70.78
N ARG A 728 -126.49 -30.21 69.88
CA ARG A 728 -126.10 -28.79 69.81
C ARG A 728 -126.37 -28.15 68.45
N GLY A 729 -127.32 -28.71 67.68
CA GLY A 729 -127.68 -28.23 66.34
C GLY A 729 -126.72 -28.61 65.21
N GLY A 730 -125.65 -29.37 65.50
CA GLY A 730 -124.80 -29.98 64.48
C GLY A 730 -125.05 -31.49 64.33
N ILE A 731 -124.36 -32.12 63.38
CA ILE A 731 -124.39 -33.58 63.18
C ILE A 731 -123.43 -34.26 64.19
N ASP A 732 -123.82 -35.42 64.71
CA ASP A 732 -122.95 -36.36 65.41
C ASP A 732 -122.11 -37.14 64.37
N HIS A 733 -120.83 -36.80 64.21
CA HIS A 733 -119.96 -37.46 63.21
C HIS A 733 -119.78 -38.97 63.48
N SER A 734 -119.95 -39.44 64.71
CA SER A 734 -119.93 -40.87 65.05
C SER A 734 -121.17 -41.65 64.60
N SER A 735 -122.21 -40.91 64.16
CA SER A 735 -123.41 -41.46 63.52
C SER A 735 -123.39 -41.39 61.98
N LEU A 736 -122.32 -40.84 61.38
CA LEU A 736 -122.19 -40.83 59.92
C LEU A 736 -121.88 -42.23 59.38
N PRO A 737 -122.44 -42.61 58.21
CA PRO A 737 -122.12 -43.87 57.55
C PRO A 737 -120.61 -44.01 57.29
N ALA A 738 -120.08 -45.23 57.38
CA ALA A 738 -118.63 -45.47 57.38
C ALA A 738 -117.93 -44.89 56.13
N PHE A 739 -118.58 -44.99 54.96
CA PHE A 739 -118.12 -44.40 53.70
C PHE A 739 -117.96 -42.87 53.75
N ALA A 740 -118.85 -42.17 54.45
CA ALA A 740 -118.87 -40.72 54.58
C ALA A 740 -118.02 -40.19 55.75
N ARG A 741 -117.53 -41.10 56.61
CA ARG A 741 -116.76 -40.78 57.82
C ARG A 741 -115.28 -40.68 57.49
N LYS A 742 -114.60 -39.69 58.08
CA LYS A 742 -113.17 -39.46 57.90
C LYS A 742 -112.54 -39.07 59.22
N THR A 743 -111.48 -39.75 59.64
CA THR A 743 -110.70 -39.31 60.80
C THR A 743 -110.01 -38.00 60.48
N VAL A 744 -110.31 -36.94 61.21
CA VAL A 744 -109.73 -35.60 61.01
C VAL A 744 -108.85 -35.25 62.22
N LYS A 745 -107.56 -35.00 61.95
CA LYS A 745 -106.61 -34.60 62.99
C LYS A 745 -106.77 -33.13 63.31
N ARG A 746 -107.12 -32.81 64.55
CA ARG A 746 -107.27 -31.42 65.03
C ARG A 746 -105.95 -30.92 65.61
N ARG A 747 -105.77 -29.59 65.72
CA ARG A 747 -104.59 -29.00 66.39
C ARG A 747 -104.50 -29.55 67.82
N GLY A 748 -103.39 -30.24 68.13
CA GLY A 748 -103.24 -31.07 69.33
C GLY A 748 -103.03 -32.56 69.04
N ASN A 749 -103.05 -32.97 67.77
CA ASN A 749 -102.82 -34.34 67.30
C ASN A 749 -103.85 -35.38 67.78
N GLN A 750 -104.99 -34.92 68.31
CA GLN A 750 -106.14 -35.77 68.59
C GLN A 750 -106.91 -36.06 67.30
N GLU A 751 -107.28 -37.33 67.15
CA GLU A 751 -108.09 -37.85 66.06
C GLU A 751 -109.57 -37.74 66.45
N GLU A 752 -110.27 -36.78 65.88
CA GLU A 752 -111.73 -36.68 65.99
C GLU A 752 -112.37 -37.34 64.75
N GLU A 753 -113.51 -38.00 64.92
CA GLU A 753 -114.31 -38.43 63.78
C GLU A 753 -114.91 -37.19 63.10
N GLY A 754 -114.66 -37.05 61.80
CA GLY A 754 -115.19 -36.02 60.94
C GLY A 754 -115.91 -36.61 59.73
N ARG A 755 -116.13 -35.77 58.71
CA ARG A 755 -116.83 -36.14 57.47
C ARG A 755 -115.96 -35.86 56.25
N ASP A 756 -115.94 -36.76 55.28
CA ASP A 756 -115.44 -36.43 53.95
C ASP A 756 -116.56 -35.74 53.15
N LEU A 757 -116.29 -34.55 52.59
CA LEU A 757 -117.32 -33.78 51.90
C LEU A 757 -117.69 -34.38 50.53
N GLY A 758 -116.75 -34.99 49.81
CA GLY A 758 -117.02 -35.67 48.55
C GLY A 758 -117.90 -36.90 48.78
N ALA A 759 -117.52 -37.73 49.75
CA ALA A 759 -118.32 -38.90 50.13
C ALA A 759 -119.70 -38.52 50.71
N MET A 760 -119.81 -37.43 51.48
CA MET A 760 -121.09 -36.89 51.97
C MET A 760 -122.02 -36.43 50.86
N ILE A 761 -121.49 -35.75 49.82
CA ILE A 761 -122.29 -35.33 48.66
C ILE A 761 -122.72 -36.55 47.85
N SER A 762 -121.82 -37.52 47.69
CA SER A 762 -122.05 -38.79 46.97
C SER A 762 -123.20 -39.60 47.59
N ILE A 763 -123.15 -39.89 48.90
CA ILE A 763 -124.24 -40.61 49.59
C ILE A 763 -125.56 -39.81 49.61
N LEU A 764 -125.52 -38.48 49.75
CA LEU A 764 -126.72 -37.65 49.71
C LEU A 764 -127.39 -37.67 48.32
N THR A 765 -126.58 -37.68 47.25
CA THR A 765 -127.07 -37.78 45.87
C THR A 765 -127.80 -39.10 45.64
N VAL A 766 -127.22 -40.22 46.08
CA VAL A 766 -127.85 -41.54 45.98
C VAL A 766 -129.10 -41.64 46.87
N ALA A 767 -129.11 -41.00 48.04
CA ALA A 767 -130.29 -40.96 48.90
C ALA A 767 -131.47 -40.25 48.23
N VAL A 768 -131.24 -39.14 47.51
CA VAL A 768 -132.27 -38.44 46.75
C VAL A 768 -132.80 -39.32 45.61
N GLN A 769 -131.91 -39.96 44.84
CA GLN A 769 -132.29 -40.89 43.75
C GLN A 769 -133.15 -42.07 44.26
N GLN A 770 -132.79 -42.63 45.42
CA GLN A 770 -133.56 -43.71 46.03
C GLN A 770 -134.90 -43.26 46.61
N LEU A 771 -135.02 -42.00 47.02
CA LEU A 771 -136.23 -41.48 47.64
C LEU A 771 -137.27 -41.15 46.56
N ASP A 772 -136.80 -40.62 45.44
CA ASP A 772 -137.55 -40.48 44.19
C ASP A 772 -138.06 -41.84 43.70
N ALA A 773 -137.18 -42.84 43.52
CA ALA A 773 -137.57 -44.19 43.10
C ALA A 773 -138.56 -44.89 44.07
N ARG A 774 -138.44 -44.65 45.39
CA ARG A 774 -139.38 -45.17 46.41
C ARG A 774 -140.72 -44.43 46.38
N LEU A 775 -140.73 -43.13 46.13
CA LEU A 775 -141.96 -42.34 45.96
C LEU A 775 -142.70 -42.77 44.69
N ASP A 776 -142.01 -42.86 43.56
CA ASP A 776 -142.52 -43.33 42.27
C ASP A 776 -143.09 -44.77 42.37
N THR A 777 -142.48 -45.62 43.20
CA THR A 777 -143.03 -46.95 43.54
C THR A 777 -144.29 -46.90 44.42
N LEU A 778 -144.37 -45.94 45.35
CA LEU A 778 -145.57 -45.73 46.19
C LEU A 778 -146.73 -45.15 45.39
N GLU A 779 -146.48 -44.25 44.44
CA GLU A 779 -147.51 -43.67 43.58
C GLU A 779 -148.07 -44.70 42.60
N ARG A 780 -147.22 -45.57 42.02
CA ARG A 780 -147.69 -46.75 41.25
C ARG A 780 -148.52 -47.73 42.11
N ARG A 781 -148.17 -47.92 43.39
CA ARG A 781 -148.97 -48.78 44.30
C ARG A 781 -150.29 -48.15 44.76
N ARG A 782 -150.41 -46.83 44.71
CA ARG A 782 -151.65 -46.09 45.02
C ARG A 782 -152.59 -46.02 43.81
N ASN A 783 -152.03 -45.92 42.62
CA ASN A 783 -152.76 -45.90 41.35
C ASN A 783 -152.77 -47.31 40.74
N GLY A 784 -153.60 -48.20 41.31
CA GLY A 784 -153.55 -49.65 41.06
C GLY A 784 -153.68 -50.06 39.58
N ASN A 785 -152.52 -50.35 38.97
CA ASN A 785 -152.28 -51.00 37.68
C ASN A 785 -151.16 -52.04 37.88
#